data_AF-A0A354P6G2-F1
#
_entry.id   AF-A0A354P6G2-F1
#
_cell.length_a   1.000
_cell.length_b   1.000
_cell.length_c   1.000
_cell.angle_alpha   90.00
_cell.angle_beta   90.00
_cell.angle_gamma   90.00
#
_symmetry.space_group_name_H-M   'P 1'
#
loop_
_entity.id
_entity.type
_entity.pdbx_description
1 polymer ?
#
loop_
_entity_poly.entity_id
_entity_poly.type
_entity_poly.pdbx_seq_one_letter_code
_entity_poly.pdbx_strand_id
1 'polypeptide(L)'
;MIANFSPATCVAPVMAIILAMVSSSALWAQDPNRVKAGQNTPAQADANTPPADAAIRQQIEDFFTEYETAMRADTADELLKMVDFKAFADFVLDQAQIEFPEGIRRLLVTRLIQATKQEFGMAGEAWDRHRVLQATPFKDGKTVEVFVRAWSEDGESSRNIFWLEKSDRWRIIDWLDVELGIRNSTLISSILRETHASKQSKESIQTLNLLNQLFVAARQQDVDSTGDLLVKITGRYVPNSIEGLRWIVEASTASYYEPLATLEATEKAEAFEPDAVLTEYLRLKAYFDLGEYQRTIHHAQRYLNRFGADESTYLIKGLAHAELGQIDEALESYEAGLQDNPQSFDLISQYASAIPEDQKDKASQYFLAIPNLMESFEEFADEFEANEQFIALQILLDSATSIGETVPHREYYECIVLQGQGDPSAALDKLIAAASQLDADDDYREYYEQAICNAAIKSSQVMRAYESCEEKIDCFRILLNGLHAELNDENTDSQAKPNDQVQSKIETEIDELVAKHLATHSADWLTFVILGDRAYYDEDYEKAKTHYESALKYRSKEDSSDTFLYNAVACHIETDSIIAFYQSSDFKQQVYDIARYRLSFDSQEYQELQRLHRANFPNLPEFVLSQMKTLYAEGRYQEAFDAFARLEVEEKEDEKSYLLQQIEFIRVLCLARLGKNDDAILSARRLEEEYRDIARALIFAIRNDRSGFRGAVQRLIAAGQGLSREEFEEWVDVPEVWFEGLISKDSSTATSNPAGFAPYDEIRRLIFLANEPIPLDMRLIREAAADAGLSIFEIHRQQMLTEQENYVCALSADAFIVSSEGFKFFLYKREARFLDQLSSAGIEYDESDEALQSRIAEHASWFSIDVLAWPQATDRQGPSAIPQDAVRRMIQ
;
A
#
# COMPACT_ATOMS: atom_id res chain seq x y z
N MET A 1 5.34 -9.25 4.64
CA MET A 1 3.86 -9.31 4.64
C MET A 1 3.39 -9.03 6.07
N ILE A 2 3.69 -7.84 6.59
CA ILE A 2 3.57 -7.51 8.01
C ILE A 2 2.63 -6.30 8.15
N ALA A 3 1.44 -6.57 8.67
CA ALA A 3 0.75 -5.81 9.72
C ALA A 3 -0.77 -6.05 9.62
N ASN A 4 -1.26 -7.10 10.28
CA ASN A 4 -2.63 -7.11 10.77
C ASN A 4 -2.65 -6.18 11.98
N PHE A 5 -3.19 -4.97 11.79
CA PHE A 5 -3.58 -4.13 12.92
C PHE A 5 -4.98 -4.57 13.39
N SER A 6 -5.22 -4.36 14.67
CA SER A 6 -6.41 -4.85 15.37
C SER A 6 -7.57 -3.83 15.25
N PRO A 7 -8.83 -4.23 14.99
CA PRO A 7 -9.94 -3.32 14.80
C PRO A 7 -10.79 -3.12 16.07
N ALA A 8 -10.23 -2.63 17.20
CA ALA A 8 -11.10 -2.37 18.35
C ALA A 8 -10.59 -1.32 19.36
N THR A 9 -11.06 -0.06 19.22
CA THR A 9 -11.16 0.87 20.35
C THR A 9 -12.43 1.72 20.36
N CYS A 10 -13.09 1.74 21.52
CA CYS A 10 -14.31 2.49 21.83
C CYS A 10 -14.17 4.02 21.70
N VAL A 11 -14.22 4.58 20.49
CA VAL A 11 -14.41 6.04 20.29
C VAL A 11 -15.25 6.36 19.05
N ALA A 12 -16.49 5.87 19.01
CA ALA A 12 -17.42 6.18 17.93
C ALA A 12 -18.49 7.29 18.19
N PRO A 13 -18.70 7.88 19.40
CA PRO A 13 -19.92 8.66 19.62
C PRO A 13 -19.94 10.05 18.94
N VAL A 14 -18.83 10.55 18.40
CA VAL A 14 -18.68 11.98 18.15
C VAL A 14 -19.16 12.45 16.76
N MET A 15 -18.92 11.67 15.71
CA MET A 15 -19.23 12.10 14.34
C MET A 15 -20.73 12.05 14.00
N ALA A 16 -21.47 11.11 14.60
CA ALA A 16 -22.93 11.05 14.48
C ALA A 16 -23.62 12.28 15.10
N ILE A 17 -23.00 12.90 16.13
CA ILE A 17 -23.49 14.11 16.80
C ILE A 17 -23.34 15.34 15.88
N ILE A 18 -22.25 15.40 15.12
CA ILE A 18 -21.95 16.49 14.19
C ILE A 18 -23.00 16.54 13.06
N LEU A 19 -23.39 15.40 12.50
CA LEU A 19 -24.46 15.29 11.49
C LEU A 19 -25.85 15.68 12.02
N ALA A 20 -26.15 15.33 13.29
CA ALA A 20 -27.40 15.72 13.94
C ALA A 20 -27.49 17.23 14.24
N MET A 21 -26.35 17.92 14.36
CA MET A 21 -26.30 19.37 14.56
C MET A 21 -26.30 20.15 13.24
N VAL A 22 -25.54 19.70 12.25
CA VAL A 22 -25.45 20.33 10.91
C VAL A 22 -26.78 20.25 10.16
N SER A 23 -27.62 19.24 10.40
CA SER A 23 -28.97 19.14 9.81
C SER A 23 -30.02 20.08 10.41
N SER A 24 -29.68 20.85 11.45
CA SER A 24 -30.63 21.72 12.19
C SER A 24 -30.38 23.24 12.03
N SER A 25 -29.51 23.65 11.09
CA SER A 25 -29.16 25.06 10.81
C SER A 25 -30.28 25.82 10.08
N ALA A 26 -31.32 26.22 10.81
CA ALA A 26 -32.29 27.25 10.37
C ALA A 26 -32.39 28.47 11.31
N LEU A 27 -31.60 28.50 12.37
CA LEU A 27 -31.31 29.68 13.18
C LEU A 27 -29.77 29.70 13.24
N TRP A 28 -29.04 30.81 13.09
CA TRP A 28 -28.73 31.80 14.11
C TRP A 28 -27.90 32.92 13.43
N ALA A 29 -28.09 34.17 13.85
CA ALA A 29 -27.28 35.32 13.43
C ALA A 29 -27.11 36.32 14.60
N GLN A 30 -25.95 37.02 14.61
CA GLN A 30 -25.52 38.18 15.44
C GLN A 30 -25.00 37.83 16.85
N ASP A 31 -23.92 38.39 17.43
CA ASP A 31 -23.14 39.64 17.26
C ASP A 31 -21.71 39.38 17.83
N PRO A 32 -20.60 39.98 17.31
CA PRO A 32 -19.22 39.61 17.65
C PRO A 32 -18.61 40.58 18.67
N ASN A 33 -18.21 40.12 19.85
CA ASN A 33 -17.08 40.68 20.63
C ASN A 33 -16.93 40.03 22.02
N ARG A 34 -15.88 39.19 22.22
CA ARG A 34 -14.79 39.35 23.21
C ARG A 34 -14.08 38.02 23.53
N VAL A 35 -12.76 38.05 23.37
CA VAL A 35 -11.78 36.97 23.57
C VAL A 35 -11.13 37.07 24.96
N LYS A 36 -10.79 35.93 25.58
CA LYS A 36 -9.49 35.63 26.24
C LYS A 36 -9.42 34.18 26.76
N ALA A 37 -8.46 33.41 26.25
CA ALA A 37 -8.10 32.06 26.71
C ALA A 37 -6.76 32.07 27.47
N GLY A 38 -6.62 31.17 28.46
CA GLY A 38 -5.40 30.95 29.23
C GLY A 38 -4.95 29.49 29.13
N GLN A 39 -3.67 29.29 28.83
CA GLN A 39 -2.98 28.00 28.72
C GLN A 39 -2.39 27.59 30.09
N ASN A 40 -2.42 26.30 30.43
CA ASN A 40 -1.59 25.72 31.50
C ASN A 40 -1.23 24.26 31.13
N THR A 41 0.07 23.99 31.00
CA THR A 41 0.68 22.66 30.79
C THR A 41 1.10 22.03 32.14
N PRO A 42 0.95 20.70 32.36
CA PRO A 42 1.50 20.00 33.52
C PRO A 42 2.96 19.56 33.31
N ALA A 43 3.70 19.43 34.41
CA ALA A 43 5.12 19.08 34.46
C ALA A 43 5.35 17.57 34.67
N GLN A 44 6.48 17.06 34.17
CA GLN A 44 6.96 15.68 34.26
C GLN A 44 7.15 15.19 35.71
N ALA A 45 6.87 13.90 35.95
CA ALA A 45 6.95 13.25 37.26
C ALA A 45 8.37 12.77 37.62
N ASP A 46 8.82 13.11 38.82
CA ASP A 46 10.08 12.65 39.45
C ASP A 46 9.83 11.49 40.43
N ALA A 47 10.84 10.64 40.63
CA ALA A 47 10.81 9.38 41.40
C ALA A 47 10.69 9.50 42.95
N ASN A 48 10.03 10.54 43.45
CA ASN A 48 9.68 10.72 44.86
C ASN A 48 8.20 11.08 44.98
N THR A 49 7.32 10.14 44.64
CA THR A 49 5.87 10.36 44.61
C THR A 49 5.33 10.57 46.04
N PRO A 50 4.76 11.75 46.37
CA PRO A 50 4.19 12.05 47.68
C PRO A 50 3.09 11.06 48.11
N PRO A 51 2.83 10.86 49.43
CA PRO A 51 1.77 9.97 49.92
C PRO A 51 0.35 10.31 49.43
N ALA A 52 0.10 11.58 49.12
CA ALA A 52 -1.18 12.04 48.56
C ALA A 52 -1.41 11.52 47.13
N ASP A 53 -0.35 11.37 46.34
CA ASP A 53 -0.39 10.91 44.97
C ASP A 53 -0.59 9.40 44.90
N ALA A 54 -0.07 8.64 45.87
CA ALA A 54 -0.34 7.21 46.02
C ALA A 54 -1.82 6.91 46.35
N ALA A 55 -2.45 7.73 47.20
CA ALA A 55 -3.86 7.58 47.54
C ALA A 55 -4.79 7.96 46.38
N ILE A 56 -4.41 8.93 45.54
CA ILE A 56 -5.12 9.24 44.29
C ILE A 56 -4.95 8.07 43.32
N ARG A 57 -3.72 7.56 43.13
CA ARG A 57 -3.45 6.42 42.23
C ARG A 57 -4.34 5.21 42.53
N GLN A 58 -4.45 4.80 43.80
CA GLN A 58 -5.33 3.68 44.16
C GLN A 58 -6.80 3.94 43.77
N GLN A 59 -7.31 5.15 44.01
CA GLN A 59 -8.69 5.50 43.61
C GLN A 59 -8.91 5.47 42.10
N ILE A 60 -7.85 5.72 41.31
CA ILE A 60 -7.89 5.64 39.85
C ILE A 60 -7.84 4.19 39.38
N GLU A 61 -7.02 3.34 39.99
CA GLU A 61 -7.03 1.90 39.73
C GLU A 61 -8.41 1.28 40.07
N ASP A 62 -9.00 1.67 41.20
CA ASP A 62 -10.36 1.26 41.56
C ASP A 62 -11.41 1.77 40.54
N PHE A 63 -11.26 3.00 40.04
CA PHE A 63 -12.15 3.56 39.01
C PHE A 63 -12.09 2.76 37.71
N PHE A 64 -10.90 2.40 37.21
CA PHE A 64 -10.79 1.65 35.96
C PHE A 64 -11.19 0.17 36.10
N THR A 65 -11.14 -0.39 37.30
CA THR A 65 -11.77 -1.70 37.60
C THR A 65 -13.30 -1.63 37.48
N GLU A 66 -13.92 -0.54 37.96
CA GLU A 66 -15.36 -0.28 37.74
C GLU A 66 -15.67 -0.02 36.26
N TYR A 67 -14.76 0.64 35.54
CA TYR A 67 -14.90 0.95 34.11
C TYR A 67 -14.88 -0.32 33.24
N GLU A 68 -13.91 -1.21 33.49
CA GLU A 68 -13.85 -2.53 32.89
C GLU A 68 -15.16 -3.31 33.11
N THR A 69 -15.69 -3.29 34.34
CA THR A 69 -16.97 -3.95 34.66
C THR A 69 -18.14 -3.32 33.91
N ALA A 70 -18.16 -1.99 33.79
CA ALA A 70 -19.21 -1.26 33.08
C ALA A 70 -19.20 -1.51 31.57
N MET A 71 -18.03 -1.76 30.98
CA MET A 71 -17.88 -2.12 29.56
C MET A 71 -18.46 -3.50 29.24
N ARG A 72 -18.49 -4.42 30.21
CA ARG A 72 -19.08 -5.77 30.07
C ARG A 72 -20.59 -5.83 30.36
N ALA A 73 -21.23 -4.71 30.66
CA ALA A 73 -22.65 -4.68 30.98
C ALA A 73 -23.51 -4.86 29.70
N ASP A 74 -24.70 -5.46 29.84
CA ASP A 74 -25.65 -5.64 28.71
C ASP A 74 -26.13 -4.31 28.07
N THR A 75 -25.92 -3.18 28.77
CA THR A 75 -26.36 -1.86 28.31
C THR A 75 -25.35 -0.78 28.68
N ALA A 76 -25.34 0.31 27.90
CA ALA A 76 -24.47 1.47 28.14
C ALA A 76 -24.75 2.22 29.45
N ASP A 77 -25.81 1.88 30.21
CA ASP A 77 -26.26 2.68 31.34
C ASP A 77 -25.24 2.75 32.48
N GLU A 78 -24.44 1.71 32.71
CA GLU A 78 -23.34 1.76 33.69
C GLU A 78 -22.18 2.62 33.19
N LEU A 79 -21.78 2.48 31.93
CA LEU A 79 -20.72 3.28 31.31
C LEU A 79 -21.07 4.78 31.33
N LEU A 80 -22.33 5.13 31.04
CA LEU A 80 -22.81 6.51 31.07
C LEU A 80 -22.71 7.18 32.45
N LYS A 81 -22.72 6.41 33.55
CA LYS A 81 -22.55 6.96 34.92
C LYS A 81 -21.10 7.36 35.20
N MET A 82 -20.15 6.83 34.42
CA MET A 82 -18.71 7.04 34.59
C MET A 82 -18.21 8.26 33.83
N VAL A 83 -19.03 8.85 32.95
CA VAL A 83 -18.70 10.03 32.15
C VAL A 83 -19.56 11.22 32.58
N ASP A 84 -18.94 12.38 32.82
CA ASP A 84 -19.67 13.63 33.02
C ASP A 84 -19.86 14.34 31.67
N PHE A 85 -20.90 13.95 30.94
CA PHE A 85 -21.23 14.54 29.64
C PHE A 85 -21.53 16.03 29.70
N LYS A 86 -21.94 16.54 30.87
CA LYS A 86 -22.16 17.98 31.03
C LYS A 86 -20.83 18.71 31.09
N ALA A 87 -19.90 18.25 31.93
CA ALA A 87 -18.55 18.81 32.01
C ALA A 87 -17.83 18.73 30.65
N PHE A 88 -17.91 17.58 29.96
CA PHE A 88 -17.35 17.42 28.62
C PHE A 88 -17.97 18.39 27.62
N ALA A 89 -19.31 18.52 27.59
CA ALA A 89 -20.00 19.45 26.71
C ALA A 89 -19.63 20.91 27.01
N ASP A 90 -19.59 21.31 28.28
CA ASP A 90 -19.19 22.66 28.68
C ASP A 90 -17.73 22.94 28.26
N PHE A 91 -16.82 21.97 28.45
CA PHE A 91 -15.43 22.08 28.00
C PHE A 91 -15.30 22.23 26.48
N VAL A 92 -16.03 21.41 25.71
CA VAL A 92 -16.13 21.51 24.24
C VAL A 92 -16.58 22.91 23.80
N LEU A 93 -17.64 23.43 24.42
CA LEU A 93 -18.21 24.73 24.05
C LEU A 93 -17.29 25.90 24.42
N ASP A 94 -16.67 25.83 25.60
CA ASP A 94 -15.71 26.82 26.07
C ASP A 94 -14.46 26.82 25.17
N GLN A 95 -13.96 25.63 24.79
CA GLN A 95 -12.87 25.50 23.82
C GLN A 95 -13.26 26.03 22.44
N ALA A 96 -14.50 25.79 21.98
CA ALA A 96 -15.01 26.30 20.72
C ALA A 96 -15.12 27.85 20.71
N GLN A 97 -15.08 28.49 21.88
CA GLN A 97 -15.24 29.93 22.06
C GLN A 97 -16.54 30.47 21.46
N ILE A 98 -17.61 29.68 21.54
CA ILE A 98 -18.95 30.05 21.08
C ILE A 98 -19.90 30.10 22.27
N GLU A 99 -20.59 31.23 22.45
CA GLU A 99 -21.65 31.34 23.44
C GLU A 99 -22.94 30.67 22.94
N PHE A 100 -23.26 29.49 23.48
CA PHE A 100 -24.52 28.81 23.20
C PHE A 100 -25.58 29.08 24.28
N PRO A 101 -26.85 29.34 23.90
CA PRO A 101 -27.97 29.36 24.83
C PRO A 101 -28.09 28.04 25.60
N GLU A 102 -28.50 28.13 26.87
CA GLU A 102 -28.67 27.00 27.78
C GLU A 102 -29.52 25.84 27.21
N GLY A 103 -30.53 26.14 26.37
CA GLY A 103 -31.32 25.12 25.69
C GLY A 103 -30.53 24.26 24.69
N ILE A 104 -29.57 24.87 23.98
CA ILE A 104 -28.68 24.16 23.04
C ILE A 104 -27.63 23.35 23.81
N ARG A 105 -27.11 23.88 24.92
CA ARG A 105 -26.20 23.13 25.82
C ARG A 105 -26.81 21.82 26.28
N ARG A 106 -28.07 21.84 26.75
CA ARG A 106 -28.78 20.61 27.16
C ARG A 106 -29.03 19.65 26.00
N LEU A 107 -29.28 20.18 24.81
CA LEU A 107 -29.46 19.36 23.61
C LEU A 107 -28.17 18.66 23.23
N LEU A 108 -27.02 19.34 23.28
CA LEU A 108 -25.69 18.75 23.05
C LEU A 108 -25.44 17.59 24.01
N VAL A 109 -25.65 17.77 25.31
CA VAL A 109 -25.52 16.69 26.31
C VAL A 109 -26.44 15.51 25.99
N THR A 110 -27.70 15.78 25.63
CA THR A 110 -28.67 14.73 25.28
C THR A 110 -28.22 13.94 24.04
N ARG A 111 -27.67 14.63 23.03
CA ARG A 111 -27.16 14.00 21.80
C ARG A 111 -25.92 13.16 22.07
N LEU A 112 -24.99 13.66 22.90
CA LEU A 112 -23.81 12.92 23.35
C LEU A 112 -24.21 11.60 24.00
N ILE A 113 -25.14 11.63 24.96
CA ILE A 113 -25.63 10.42 25.63
C ILE A 113 -26.27 9.45 24.63
N GLN A 114 -27.12 9.95 23.72
CA GLN A 114 -27.79 9.09 22.74
C GLN A 114 -26.81 8.42 21.79
N ALA A 115 -25.78 9.15 21.33
CA ALA A 115 -24.75 8.60 20.45
C ALA A 115 -23.93 7.52 21.18
N THR A 116 -23.51 7.77 22.42
CA THR A 116 -22.81 6.75 23.22
C THR A 116 -23.65 5.47 23.40
N LYS A 117 -24.98 5.58 23.59
CA LYS A 117 -25.87 4.41 23.66
C LYS A 117 -25.92 3.61 22.37
N GLN A 118 -25.99 4.29 21.23
CA GLN A 118 -26.07 3.64 19.92
C GLN A 118 -24.77 2.88 19.62
N GLU A 119 -23.62 3.50 19.91
CA GLU A 119 -22.30 2.92 19.67
C GLU A 119 -21.97 1.78 20.61
N PHE A 120 -22.38 1.85 21.88
CA PHE A 120 -22.21 0.73 22.82
C PHE A 120 -22.86 -0.57 22.33
N GLY A 121 -23.96 -0.47 21.58
CA GLY A 121 -24.61 -1.65 20.98
C GLY A 121 -23.96 -2.15 19.67
N MET A 122 -22.99 -1.41 19.13
CA MET A 122 -22.25 -1.75 17.91
C MET A 122 -20.76 -2.04 18.17
N ALA A 123 -20.23 -1.62 19.32
CA ALA A 123 -18.86 -1.91 19.76
C ALA A 123 -18.74 -3.40 20.11
N GLY A 124 -17.86 -4.11 19.42
CA GLY A 124 -17.73 -5.57 19.50
C GLY A 124 -16.96 -6.08 20.72
N GLU A 125 -16.12 -5.26 21.37
CA GLU A 125 -15.16 -5.78 22.35
C GLU A 125 -15.13 -4.97 23.65
N ALA A 126 -15.37 -5.66 24.76
CA ALA A 126 -15.19 -5.13 26.10
C ALA A 126 -13.74 -5.30 26.56
N TRP A 127 -13.28 -4.45 27.47
CA TRP A 127 -11.97 -4.64 28.11
C TRP A 127 -12.01 -5.95 28.93
N ASP A 128 -11.13 -6.90 28.62
CA ASP A 128 -10.89 -8.10 29.44
C ASP A 128 -9.86 -7.82 30.56
N ARG A 129 -8.87 -6.98 30.24
CA ARG A 129 -7.85 -6.56 31.20
C ARG A 129 -7.52 -5.09 31.01
N HIS A 130 -7.13 -4.42 32.08
CA HIS A 130 -6.55 -3.08 31.99
C HIS A 130 -5.35 -2.88 32.92
N ARG A 131 -4.56 -1.84 32.62
CA ARG A 131 -3.42 -1.40 33.43
C ARG A 131 -3.34 0.12 33.40
N VAL A 132 -3.36 0.74 34.57
CA VAL A 132 -3.05 2.17 34.72
C VAL A 132 -1.54 2.36 34.69
N LEU A 133 -1.03 2.90 33.58
CA LEU A 133 0.40 3.15 33.38
C LEU A 133 0.85 4.40 34.15
N GLN A 134 0.08 5.48 34.02
CA GLN A 134 0.38 6.75 34.65
C GLN A 134 -0.90 7.42 35.17
N ALA A 135 -0.82 8.08 36.33
CA ALA A 135 -1.88 8.92 36.87
C ALA A 135 -1.25 10.23 37.37
N THR A 136 -1.44 11.31 36.63
CA THR A 136 -0.81 12.61 36.87
C THR A 136 -1.84 13.60 37.43
N PRO A 137 -1.86 13.86 38.75
CA PRO A 137 -2.79 14.81 39.33
C PRO A 137 -2.46 16.25 38.92
N PHE A 138 -3.49 17.04 38.63
CA PHE A 138 -3.34 18.46 38.37
C PHE A 138 -3.18 19.25 39.68
N LYS A 139 -2.68 20.48 39.59
CA LYS A 139 -2.45 21.37 40.75
C LYS A 139 -3.72 21.69 41.54
N ASP A 140 -4.90 21.49 40.97
CA ASP A 140 -6.20 21.70 41.62
C ASP A 140 -6.57 20.60 42.64
N GLY A 141 -5.87 19.46 42.61
CA GLY A 141 -6.14 18.29 43.44
C GLY A 141 -7.49 17.61 43.16
N LYS A 142 -8.16 17.97 42.06
CA LYS A 142 -9.49 17.47 41.67
C LYS A 142 -9.51 16.89 40.27
N THR A 143 -8.52 17.20 39.44
CA THR A 143 -8.39 16.67 38.09
C THR A 143 -7.17 15.76 38.01
N VAL A 144 -7.26 14.69 37.22
CA VAL A 144 -6.14 13.77 36.95
C VAL A 144 -6.14 13.41 35.47
N GLU A 145 -4.95 13.36 34.88
CA GLU A 145 -4.72 12.74 33.59
C GLU A 145 -4.26 11.31 33.83
N VAL A 146 -4.92 10.35 33.21
CA VAL A 146 -4.66 8.92 33.42
C VAL A 146 -4.38 8.28 32.09
N PHE A 147 -3.20 7.69 31.97
CA PHE A 147 -2.86 6.87 30.83
C PHE A 147 -3.13 5.41 31.17
N VAL A 148 -4.04 4.80 30.41
CA VAL A 148 -4.52 3.44 30.60
C VAL A 148 -4.25 2.64 29.34
N ARG A 149 -3.76 1.42 29.56
CA ARG A 149 -3.75 0.38 28.56
C ARG A 149 -4.83 -0.65 28.87
N ALA A 150 -5.50 -1.15 27.85
CA ALA A 150 -6.49 -2.19 27.99
C ALA A 150 -6.31 -3.26 26.92
N TRP A 151 -6.79 -4.47 27.20
CA TRP A 151 -6.79 -5.59 26.28
C TRP A 151 -8.19 -6.17 26.15
N SER A 152 -8.56 -6.64 24.96
CA SER A 152 -9.80 -7.41 24.72
C SER A 152 -9.58 -8.91 24.96
N GLU A 153 -10.65 -9.69 24.84
CA GLU A 153 -10.62 -11.16 24.96
C GLU A 153 -9.75 -11.79 23.86
N ASP A 154 -9.71 -11.19 22.67
CA ASP A 154 -8.92 -11.62 21.52
C ASP A 154 -7.44 -11.18 21.61
N GLY A 155 -7.03 -10.61 22.75
CA GLY A 155 -5.65 -10.19 23.00
C GLY A 155 -5.28 -8.83 22.40
N GLU A 156 -6.21 -8.19 21.69
CA GLU A 156 -6.02 -6.86 21.11
C GLU A 156 -5.78 -5.83 22.19
N SER A 157 -4.84 -4.90 21.97
CA SER A 157 -4.49 -3.91 22.99
C SER A 157 -4.76 -2.48 22.54
N SER A 158 -5.20 -1.65 23.49
CA SER A 158 -5.54 -0.25 23.25
C SER A 158 -4.91 0.68 24.26
N ARG A 159 -4.60 1.90 23.82
CA ARG A 159 -3.93 2.92 24.63
C ARG A 159 -4.76 4.19 24.66
N ASN A 160 -5.20 4.57 25.86
CA ASN A 160 -6.12 5.68 26.05
C ASN A 160 -5.65 6.60 27.17
N ILE A 161 -5.68 7.90 26.91
CA ILE A 161 -5.48 8.93 27.93
C ILE A 161 -6.86 9.49 28.30
N PHE A 162 -7.20 9.41 29.58
CA PHE A 162 -8.44 9.95 30.13
C PHE A 162 -8.15 11.14 31.04
N TRP A 163 -8.99 12.17 30.97
CA TRP A 163 -9.05 13.22 31.96
C TRP A 163 -10.24 12.96 32.86
N LEU A 164 -9.98 12.81 34.16
CA LEU A 164 -11.01 12.58 35.16
C LEU A 164 -11.08 13.76 36.11
N GLU A 165 -12.29 14.13 36.51
CA GLU A 165 -12.55 15.13 37.54
C GLU A 165 -13.28 14.51 38.73
N LYS A 166 -12.88 14.90 39.94
CA LYS A 166 -13.48 14.47 41.20
C LYS A 166 -14.45 15.52 41.73
N SER A 167 -15.73 15.16 41.73
CA SER A 167 -16.77 15.88 42.48
C SER A 167 -17.15 15.08 43.73
N ASP A 168 -18.15 14.20 43.63
CA ASP A 168 -18.52 13.18 44.61
C ASP A 168 -17.78 11.86 44.39
N ARG A 169 -17.56 11.52 43.12
CA ARG A 169 -16.74 10.41 42.62
C ARG A 169 -15.91 10.89 41.43
N TRP A 170 -14.91 10.10 41.02
CA TRP A 170 -14.21 10.32 39.76
C TRP A 170 -15.18 10.05 38.59
N ARG A 171 -15.15 10.93 37.59
CA ARG A 171 -15.82 10.76 36.30
C ARG A 171 -14.91 11.23 35.17
N ILE A 172 -14.99 10.58 34.03
CA ILE A 172 -14.31 11.00 32.80
C ILE A 172 -14.96 12.29 32.32
N ILE A 173 -14.13 13.30 32.07
CA ILE A 173 -14.52 14.60 31.52
C ILE A 173 -13.98 14.84 30.12
N ASP A 174 -13.01 14.03 29.65
CA ASP A 174 -12.46 14.01 28.30
C ASP A 174 -11.61 12.74 28.11
N TRP A 175 -11.33 12.35 26.87
CA TRP A 175 -10.44 11.23 26.56
C TRP A 175 -9.80 11.36 25.18
N LEU A 176 -8.70 10.64 24.99
CA LEU A 176 -7.90 10.56 23.78
C LEU A 176 -7.52 9.10 23.56
N ASP A 177 -7.76 8.63 22.34
CA ASP A 177 -7.14 7.41 21.85
C ASP A 177 -5.74 7.77 21.33
N VAL A 178 -4.72 7.08 21.83
CA VAL A 178 -3.31 7.33 21.48
C VAL A 178 -3.05 7.07 20.00
N GLU A 179 -3.74 6.10 19.40
CA GLU A 179 -3.63 5.79 17.98
C GLU A 179 -4.23 6.92 17.12
N LEU A 180 -5.31 7.55 17.56
CA LEU A 180 -5.86 8.72 16.85
C LEU A 180 -5.13 10.03 17.17
N GLY A 181 -4.46 10.09 18.32
CA GLY A 181 -3.61 11.19 18.75
C GLY A 181 -4.30 12.53 19.00
N ILE A 182 -5.64 12.56 19.10
CA ILE A 182 -6.43 13.79 19.31
C ILE A 182 -7.44 13.61 20.44
N ARG A 183 -7.56 14.65 21.29
CA ARG A 183 -8.58 14.70 22.34
C ARG A 183 -9.96 14.86 21.73
N ASN A 184 -10.93 14.10 22.21
CA ASN A 184 -12.30 14.18 21.72
C ASN A 184 -12.88 15.59 21.87
N SER A 185 -12.60 16.26 22.97
CA SER A 185 -13.00 17.65 23.17
C SER A 185 -12.47 18.61 22.11
N THR A 186 -11.20 18.44 21.73
CA THR A 186 -10.51 19.26 20.74
C THR A 186 -11.13 19.03 19.37
N LEU A 187 -11.35 17.77 18.97
CA LEU A 187 -12.02 17.42 17.73
C LEU A 187 -13.43 18.05 17.62
N ILE A 188 -14.26 17.91 18.65
CA ILE A 188 -15.63 18.44 18.63
C ILE A 188 -15.64 19.96 18.63
N SER A 189 -14.84 20.59 19.50
CA SER A 189 -14.82 22.05 19.62
C SER A 189 -14.36 22.71 18.32
N SER A 190 -13.36 22.11 17.67
CA SER A 190 -12.87 22.45 16.34
C SER A 190 -13.98 22.46 15.29
N ILE A 191 -14.73 21.35 15.19
CA ILE A 191 -15.84 21.22 14.23
C ILE A 191 -16.99 22.17 14.53
N LEU A 192 -17.34 22.36 15.81
CA LEU A 192 -18.38 23.32 16.22
C LEU A 192 -17.99 24.76 15.88
N ARG A 193 -16.72 25.13 16.08
CA ARG A 193 -16.19 26.45 15.73
C ARG A 193 -16.38 26.75 14.23
N GLU A 194 -16.03 25.81 13.38
CA GLU A 194 -16.06 25.97 11.93
C GLU A 194 -17.47 25.88 11.33
N THR A 195 -18.31 24.97 11.86
CA THR A 195 -19.73 24.89 11.44
C THR A 195 -20.53 26.12 11.85
N HIS A 196 -20.15 26.79 12.94
CA HIS A 196 -20.73 28.07 13.36
C HIS A 196 -20.18 29.27 12.55
N ALA A 197 -18.90 29.26 12.19
CA ALA A 197 -18.25 30.36 11.46
C ALA A 197 -18.55 30.35 9.95
N SER A 198 -18.77 29.19 9.34
CA SER A 198 -19.04 29.06 7.91
C SER A 198 -20.45 29.54 7.54
N LYS A 199 -20.55 30.46 6.56
CA LYS A 199 -21.78 30.61 5.79
C LYS A 199 -21.93 29.33 4.96
N GLN A 200 -22.59 28.32 5.53
CA GLN A 200 -22.69 26.95 5.02
C GLN A 200 -22.83 26.87 3.49
N SER A 201 -21.71 26.75 2.77
CA SER A 201 -21.71 26.40 1.37
C SER A 201 -21.97 24.90 1.25
N LYS A 202 -22.62 24.48 0.16
CA LYS A 202 -22.86 23.06 -0.12
C LYS A 202 -21.55 22.25 -0.15
N GLU A 203 -20.46 22.89 -0.54
CA GLU A 203 -19.11 22.33 -0.68
C GLU A 203 -18.43 22.06 0.68
N SER A 204 -18.61 22.94 1.66
CA SER A 204 -18.11 22.71 3.03
C SER A 204 -18.83 21.52 3.68
N ILE A 205 -20.15 21.39 3.48
CA ILE A 205 -20.92 20.24 3.99
C ILE A 205 -20.46 18.93 3.33
N GLN A 206 -20.20 18.94 2.02
CA GLN A 206 -19.68 17.77 1.31
C GLN A 206 -18.29 17.36 1.83
N THR A 207 -17.40 18.32 2.07
CA THR A 207 -16.06 18.01 2.57
C THR A 207 -16.11 17.46 4.00
N LEU A 208 -16.95 18.02 4.87
CA LEU A 208 -17.18 17.47 6.21
C LEU A 208 -17.75 16.04 6.16
N ASN A 209 -18.64 15.74 5.20
CA ASN A 209 -19.15 14.38 5.01
C ASN A 209 -18.06 13.41 4.52
N LEU A 210 -17.18 13.84 3.62
CA LEU A 210 -16.05 13.03 3.16
C LEU A 210 -15.05 12.79 4.29
N LEU A 211 -14.71 13.81 5.07
CA LEU A 211 -13.85 13.68 6.25
C LEU A 211 -14.46 12.75 7.29
N ASN A 212 -15.78 12.74 7.43
CA ASN A 212 -16.46 11.76 8.26
C ASN A 212 -16.29 10.33 7.75
N GLN A 213 -16.53 10.10 6.46
CA GLN A 213 -16.31 8.79 5.86
C GLN A 213 -14.85 8.36 6.01
N LEU A 214 -13.91 9.30 5.82
CA LEU A 214 -12.47 9.08 5.98
C LEU A 214 -12.16 8.58 7.39
N PHE A 215 -12.62 9.28 8.43
CA PHE A 215 -12.34 8.88 9.81
C PHE A 215 -13.09 7.63 10.24
N VAL A 216 -14.20 7.27 9.58
CA VAL A 216 -14.87 5.98 9.78
C VAL A 216 -14.06 4.85 9.16
N ALA A 217 -13.65 4.99 7.89
CA ALA A 217 -12.82 4.00 7.19
C ALA A 217 -11.48 3.78 7.90
N ALA A 218 -10.81 4.86 8.30
CA ALA A 218 -9.54 4.78 9.03
C ALA A 218 -9.68 4.04 10.36
N ARG A 219 -10.79 4.24 11.09
CA ARG A 219 -11.07 3.52 12.34
C ARG A 219 -11.36 2.03 12.12
N GLN A 220 -11.92 1.69 10.96
CA GLN A 220 -12.15 0.31 10.55
C GLN A 220 -10.91 -0.32 9.92
N GLN A 221 -9.80 0.42 9.82
CA GLN A 221 -8.57 0.01 9.14
C GLN A 221 -8.80 -0.43 7.69
N ASP A 222 -9.85 0.12 7.06
CA ASP A 222 -10.09 -0.04 5.64
C ASP A 222 -9.14 0.92 4.89
N VAL A 223 -7.90 0.47 4.73
CA VAL A 223 -6.80 1.28 4.16
C VAL A 223 -7.12 1.72 2.73
N ASP A 224 -7.74 0.84 1.94
CA ASP A 224 -8.16 1.11 0.56
C ASP A 224 -9.22 2.21 0.50
N SER A 225 -10.32 2.09 1.24
CA SER A 225 -11.35 3.13 1.31
C SER A 225 -10.80 4.43 1.88
N THR A 226 -9.87 4.36 2.83
CA THR A 226 -9.22 5.53 3.42
C THR A 226 -8.39 6.28 2.38
N GLY A 227 -7.58 5.56 1.58
CA GLY A 227 -6.83 6.11 0.45
C GLY A 227 -7.73 6.79 -0.58
N ASP A 228 -8.81 6.11 -0.99
CA ASP A 228 -9.82 6.64 -1.91
C ASP A 228 -10.47 7.94 -1.41
N LEU A 229 -10.77 7.99 -0.11
CA LEU A 229 -11.38 9.15 0.52
C LEU A 229 -10.40 10.30 0.69
N LEU A 230 -9.12 10.03 0.98
CA LEU A 230 -8.05 11.03 0.97
C LEU A 230 -7.95 11.66 -0.42
N VAL A 231 -7.91 10.87 -1.49
CA VAL A 231 -7.92 11.37 -2.88
C VAL A 231 -9.13 12.25 -3.17
N LYS A 232 -10.32 11.86 -2.70
CA LYS A 232 -11.55 12.66 -2.87
C LYS A 232 -11.52 13.97 -2.08
N ILE A 233 -10.77 14.04 -0.99
CA ILE A 233 -10.58 15.23 -0.16
C ILE A 233 -9.46 16.13 -0.72
N THR A 234 -8.53 15.59 -1.51
CA THR A 234 -7.46 16.35 -2.16
C THR A 234 -8.03 17.52 -2.97
N GLY A 235 -7.46 18.71 -2.77
CA GLY A 235 -7.92 19.95 -3.40
C GLY A 235 -9.20 20.54 -2.81
N ARG A 236 -9.88 19.85 -1.88
CA ARG A 236 -11.01 20.41 -1.13
C ARG A 236 -10.53 21.18 0.08
N TYR A 237 -11.35 22.15 0.49
CA TYR A 237 -11.13 22.88 1.73
C TYR A 237 -11.32 21.95 2.94
N VAL A 238 -10.25 21.76 3.72
CA VAL A 238 -10.30 21.12 5.03
C VAL A 238 -10.21 22.19 6.13
N PRO A 239 -11.18 22.25 7.04
CA PRO A 239 -11.13 23.07 8.25
C PRO A 239 -9.77 23.01 8.95
N ASN A 240 -9.15 24.16 9.28
CA ASN A 240 -7.83 24.19 9.92
C ASN A 240 -7.83 23.46 11.27
N SER A 241 -9.00 23.39 11.89
CA SER A 241 -9.26 22.75 13.16
C SER A 241 -9.18 21.22 13.12
N ILE A 242 -9.21 20.61 11.93
CA ILE A 242 -9.06 19.16 11.71
C ILE A 242 -7.98 18.82 10.66
N GLU A 243 -7.23 19.82 10.17
CA GLU A 243 -6.07 19.59 9.29
C GLU A 243 -5.05 18.65 9.93
N GLY A 244 -4.71 18.87 11.20
CA GLY A 244 -3.80 17.96 11.92
C GLY A 244 -4.31 16.51 11.94
N LEU A 245 -5.62 16.31 12.17
CA LEU A 245 -6.22 14.98 12.14
C LEU A 245 -6.17 14.34 10.74
N ARG A 246 -6.48 15.13 9.71
CA ARG A 246 -6.38 14.68 8.33
C ARG A 246 -4.94 14.21 8.04
N TRP A 247 -3.93 14.99 8.43
CA TRP A 247 -2.52 14.62 8.22
C TRP A 247 -2.07 13.42 9.06
N ILE A 248 -2.61 13.22 10.26
CA ILE A 248 -2.38 11.99 11.03
C ILE A 248 -2.95 10.79 10.28
N VAL A 249 -4.19 10.88 9.78
CA VAL A 249 -4.81 9.80 9.00
C VAL A 249 -4.04 9.55 7.70
N GLU A 250 -3.65 10.61 7.00
CA GLU A 250 -2.82 10.53 5.79
C GLU A 250 -1.47 9.85 6.09
N ALA A 251 -0.82 10.19 7.20
CA ALA A 251 0.42 9.54 7.64
C ALA A 251 0.21 8.06 8.00
N SER A 252 -0.85 7.73 8.74
CA SER A 252 -1.17 6.35 9.09
C SER A 252 -1.48 5.50 7.85
N THR A 253 -2.25 6.02 6.90
CA THR A 253 -2.55 5.32 5.64
C THR A 253 -1.31 5.17 4.77
N ALA A 254 -0.51 6.23 4.61
CA ALA A 254 0.74 6.17 3.87
C ALA A 254 1.72 5.17 4.49
N SER A 255 1.67 4.94 5.81
CA SER A 255 2.60 4.03 6.49
C SER A 255 2.53 2.59 6.01
N TYR A 256 1.48 2.17 5.31
CA TYR A 256 1.38 0.83 4.74
C TYR A 256 2.15 0.65 3.43
N TYR A 257 2.38 1.73 2.68
CA TYR A 257 2.88 1.62 1.29
C TYR A 257 3.98 2.63 0.93
N GLU A 258 4.00 3.81 1.57
CA GLU A 258 4.85 4.94 1.21
C GLU A 258 5.53 5.54 2.47
N PRO A 259 6.72 5.05 2.85
CA PRO A 259 7.41 5.54 4.04
C PRO A 259 7.78 7.02 3.92
N LEU A 260 8.08 7.52 2.72
CA LEU A 260 8.36 8.94 2.50
C LEU A 260 7.14 9.82 2.77
N ALA A 261 6.02 9.52 2.14
CA ALA A 261 4.76 10.25 2.34
C ALA A 261 4.32 10.22 3.82
N THR A 262 4.60 9.11 4.52
CA THR A 262 4.40 9.01 5.98
C THR A 262 5.20 10.06 6.73
N LEU A 263 6.51 10.17 6.47
CA LEU A 263 7.36 11.19 7.11
C LEU A 263 6.84 12.60 6.82
N GLU A 264 6.47 12.90 5.56
CA GLU A 264 5.94 14.23 5.20
C GLU A 264 4.64 14.56 5.92
N ALA A 265 3.72 13.60 5.99
CA ALA A 265 2.44 13.77 6.63
C ALA A 265 2.60 13.91 8.16
N THR A 266 3.56 13.22 8.79
CA THR A 266 3.87 13.45 10.22
C THR A 266 4.40 14.85 10.49
N GLU A 267 5.19 15.45 9.58
CA GLU A 267 5.67 16.83 9.72
C GLU A 267 4.51 17.84 9.70
N LYS A 268 3.58 17.65 8.77
CA LYS A 268 2.37 18.49 8.64
C LYS A 268 1.47 18.29 9.85
N ALA A 269 1.26 17.06 10.29
CA ALA A 269 0.50 16.73 11.48
C ALA A 269 1.05 17.47 12.71
N GLU A 270 2.36 17.45 12.96
CA GLU A 270 2.98 18.15 14.10
C GLU A 270 2.93 19.67 13.97
N ALA A 271 2.99 20.21 12.76
CA ALA A 271 2.87 21.64 12.56
C ALA A 271 1.47 22.14 12.96
N PHE A 272 0.42 21.39 12.62
CA PHE A 272 -0.94 21.70 13.05
C PHE A 272 -1.18 21.30 14.52
N GLU A 273 -0.73 20.15 14.96
CA GLU A 273 -0.94 19.60 16.30
C GLU A 273 0.39 19.14 16.91
N PRO A 274 1.16 20.03 17.56
CA PRO A 274 2.50 19.72 18.09
C PRO A 274 2.57 18.58 19.11
N ASP A 275 1.43 18.24 19.72
CA ASP A 275 1.31 17.15 20.69
C ASP A 275 0.84 15.84 20.05
N ALA A 276 0.72 15.77 18.71
CA ALA A 276 0.28 14.59 17.96
C ALA A 276 1.03 13.33 18.40
N VAL A 277 0.26 12.41 18.96
CA VAL A 277 0.78 11.33 19.82
C VAL A 277 1.41 10.21 19.00
N LEU A 278 0.91 9.96 17.78
CA LEU A 278 1.28 8.85 16.91
C LEU A 278 2.53 9.12 16.04
N THR A 279 3.01 10.36 15.94
CA THR A 279 4.05 10.74 14.94
C THR A 279 5.38 10.02 15.15
N GLU A 280 5.77 9.74 16.40
CA GLU A 280 7.01 8.99 16.70
C GLU A 280 6.91 7.51 16.28
N TYR A 281 5.74 6.90 16.40
CA TYR A 281 5.50 5.52 15.93
C TYR A 281 5.46 5.45 14.39
N LEU A 282 4.83 6.42 13.75
CA LEU A 282 4.81 6.46 12.28
C LEU A 282 6.22 6.70 11.72
N ARG A 283 7.04 7.50 12.40
CA ARG A 283 8.46 7.70 12.05
C ARG A 283 9.28 6.44 12.24
N LEU A 284 9.18 5.75 13.38
CA LEU A 284 9.97 4.53 13.58
C LEU A 284 9.63 3.48 12.51
N LYS A 285 8.35 3.35 12.14
CA LYS A 285 7.94 2.42 11.07
C LYS A 285 8.49 2.87 9.72
N ALA A 286 8.30 4.13 9.35
CA ALA A 286 8.81 4.65 8.09
C ALA A 286 10.33 4.51 7.98
N TYR A 287 11.09 4.77 9.06
CA TYR A 287 12.53 4.56 9.06
C TYR A 287 12.92 3.08 8.99
N PHE A 288 12.16 2.19 9.61
CA PHE A 288 12.39 0.75 9.48
C PHE A 288 12.21 0.30 8.02
N ASP A 289 11.12 0.72 7.38
CA ASP A 289 10.81 0.40 5.99
C ASP A 289 11.84 1.00 4.99
N LEU A 290 12.53 2.07 5.39
CA LEU A 290 13.63 2.69 4.64
C LEU A 290 15.01 2.04 4.90
N GLY A 291 15.11 1.05 5.80
CA GLY A 291 16.39 0.45 6.21
C GLY A 291 17.21 1.30 7.18
N GLU A 292 16.62 2.36 7.75
CA GLU A 292 17.27 3.33 8.63
C GLU A 292 17.24 2.89 10.11
N TYR A 293 17.79 1.72 10.39
CA TYR A 293 17.63 1.02 11.68
C TYR A 293 18.09 1.82 12.90
N GLN A 294 19.18 2.60 12.80
CA GLN A 294 19.64 3.43 13.93
C GLN A 294 18.63 4.53 14.30
N ARG A 295 17.89 5.05 13.32
CA ARG A 295 16.83 6.05 13.52
C ARG A 295 15.56 5.39 14.02
N THR A 296 15.24 4.20 13.52
CA THR A 296 14.18 3.36 14.09
C THR A 296 14.38 3.19 15.58
N ILE A 297 15.58 2.81 16.02
CA ILE A 297 15.90 2.67 17.45
C ILE A 297 15.75 4.00 18.21
N HIS A 298 16.20 5.12 17.63
CA HIS A 298 16.05 6.44 18.25
C HIS A 298 14.57 6.83 18.46
N HIS A 299 13.75 6.69 17.42
CA HIS A 299 12.33 7.02 17.47
C HIS A 299 11.52 6.02 18.33
N ALA A 300 11.87 4.74 18.29
CA ALA A 300 11.34 3.72 19.19
C ALA A 300 11.64 4.09 20.66
N GLN A 301 12.86 4.48 20.99
CA GLN A 301 13.20 4.90 22.35
C GLN A 301 12.43 6.16 22.77
N ARG A 302 12.23 7.14 21.87
CA ARG A 302 11.42 8.33 22.15
C ARG A 302 9.95 7.97 22.37
N TYR A 303 9.41 7.06 21.57
CA TYR A 303 8.06 6.54 21.72
C TYR A 303 7.90 5.84 23.09
N LEU A 304 8.76 4.88 23.39
CA LEU A 304 8.75 4.12 24.66
C LEU A 304 8.95 5.02 25.88
N ASN A 305 9.80 6.05 25.79
CA ASN A 305 9.99 7.02 26.88
C ASN A 305 8.72 7.84 27.16
N ARG A 306 7.89 8.10 26.15
CA ARG A 306 6.67 8.88 26.28
C ARG A 306 5.46 8.02 26.63
N PHE A 307 5.38 6.81 26.09
CA PHE A 307 4.19 5.94 26.18
C PHE A 307 4.42 4.62 26.94
N GLY A 308 5.60 4.41 27.50
CA GLY A 308 5.91 3.18 28.22
C GLY A 308 6.10 1.98 27.28
N ALA A 309 6.02 0.79 27.84
CA ALA A 309 6.21 -0.46 27.11
C ALA A 309 5.13 -0.67 26.04
N ASP A 310 5.56 -1.10 24.85
CA ASP A 310 4.73 -1.39 23.70
C ASP A 310 5.37 -2.52 22.88
N GLU A 311 4.66 -3.62 22.73
CA GLU A 311 5.10 -4.84 22.05
C GLU A 311 5.49 -4.59 20.60
N SER A 312 4.68 -3.82 19.85
CA SER A 312 4.97 -3.52 18.44
C SER A 312 6.22 -2.65 18.29
N THR A 313 6.39 -1.65 19.15
CA THR A 313 7.59 -0.82 19.16
C THR A 313 8.82 -1.62 19.57
N TYR A 314 8.71 -2.53 20.54
CA TYR A 314 9.80 -3.41 20.92
C TYR A 314 10.15 -4.42 19.83
N LEU A 315 9.17 -4.97 19.13
CA LEU A 315 9.36 -5.82 17.96
C LEU A 315 10.16 -5.08 16.88
N ILE A 316 9.71 -3.90 16.46
CA ILE A 316 10.38 -3.11 15.43
C ILE A 316 11.79 -2.68 15.88
N LYS A 317 11.95 -2.32 17.16
CA LYS A 317 13.27 -2.00 17.73
C LYS A 317 14.20 -3.23 17.72
N GLY A 318 13.68 -4.40 18.06
CA GLY A 318 14.44 -5.65 18.07
C GLY A 318 14.85 -6.08 16.66
N LEU A 319 13.92 -5.99 15.69
CA LEU A 319 14.21 -6.21 14.27
C LEU A 319 15.29 -5.25 13.78
N ALA A 320 15.20 -3.96 14.11
CA ALA A 320 16.23 -2.98 13.76
C ALA A 320 17.61 -3.31 14.36
N HIS A 321 17.67 -3.82 15.60
CA HIS A 321 18.91 -4.31 16.18
C HIS A 321 19.43 -5.57 15.46
N ALA A 322 18.55 -6.51 15.11
CA ALA A 322 18.91 -7.74 14.39
C ALA A 322 19.50 -7.44 13.01
N GLU A 323 18.90 -6.51 12.25
CA GLU A 323 19.40 -6.05 10.95
C GLU A 323 20.76 -5.34 11.05
N LEU A 324 21.06 -4.72 12.20
CA LEU A 324 22.38 -4.15 12.51
C LEU A 324 23.39 -5.20 13.01
N GLY A 325 23.01 -6.48 13.11
CA GLY A 325 23.83 -7.56 13.67
C GLY A 325 24.00 -7.49 15.20
N GLN A 326 23.18 -6.69 15.89
CA GLN A 326 23.20 -6.47 17.33
C GLN A 326 22.24 -7.45 18.02
N ILE A 327 22.58 -8.74 17.98
CA ILE A 327 21.66 -9.83 18.39
C ILE A 327 21.31 -9.77 19.88
N ASP A 328 22.25 -9.42 20.76
CA ASP A 328 21.98 -9.32 22.20
C ASP A 328 20.93 -8.23 22.49
N GLU A 329 21.08 -7.04 21.87
CA GLU A 329 20.14 -5.93 22.00
C GLU A 329 18.77 -6.22 21.33
N ALA A 330 18.76 -7.04 20.27
CA ALA A 330 17.54 -7.53 19.65
C ALA A 330 16.76 -8.43 20.62
N LEU A 331 17.43 -9.42 21.22
CA LEU A 331 16.84 -10.31 22.22
C LEU A 331 16.34 -9.54 23.45
N GLU A 332 17.10 -8.57 23.96
CA GLU A 332 16.65 -7.70 25.07
C GLU A 332 15.37 -6.93 24.70
N SER A 333 15.27 -6.45 23.45
CA SER A 333 14.08 -5.74 22.97
C SER A 333 12.89 -6.69 22.85
N TYR A 334 13.09 -7.89 22.30
CA TYR A 334 12.04 -8.91 22.20
C TYR A 334 11.55 -9.37 23.57
N GLU A 335 12.47 -9.63 24.53
CA GLU A 335 12.11 -9.96 25.91
C GLU A 335 11.30 -8.84 26.57
N ALA A 336 11.64 -7.57 26.33
CA ALA A 336 10.88 -6.43 26.83
C ALA A 336 9.47 -6.34 26.21
N GLY A 337 9.34 -6.67 24.93
CA GLY A 337 8.04 -6.83 24.26
C GLY A 337 7.22 -7.99 24.83
N LEU A 338 7.84 -9.14 25.08
CA LEU A 338 7.19 -10.32 25.65
C LEU A 338 6.79 -10.14 27.12
N GLN A 339 7.49 -9.28 27.87
CA GLN A 339 7.05 -8.85 29.20
C GLN A 339 5.74 -8.03 29.15
N ASP A 340 5.50 -7.36 28.02
CA ASP A 340 4.33 -6.51 27.80
C ASP A 340 3.16 -7.30 27.20
N ASN A 341 3.42 -8.10 26.15
CA ASN A 341 2.51 -9.09 25.60
C ASN A 341 3.18 -10.49 25.51
N PRO A 342 2.99 -11.36 26.52
CA PRO A 342 3.60 -12.70 26.55
C PRO A 342 3.10 -13.68 25.49
N GLN A 343 2.03 -13.36 24.77
CA GLN A 343 1.38 -14.22 23.78
C GLN A 343 1.59 -13.69 22.34
N SER A 344 2.41 -12.65 22.16
CA SER A 344 2.67 -12.08 20.84
C SER A 344 3.38 -13.10 19.96
N PHE A 345 2.67 -13.60 18.96
CA PHE A 345 3.19 -14.54 17.97
C PHE A 345 4.49 -14.03 17.34
N ASP A 346 4.47 -12.81 16.80
CA ASP A 346 5.61 -12.18 16.15
C ASP A 346 6.84 -12.11 17.06
N LEU A 347 6.67 -11.67 18.32
CA LEU A 347 7.80 -11.56 19.24
C LEU A 347 8.36 -12.93 19.64
N ILE A 348 7.51 -13.94 19.83
CA ILE A 348 7.96 -15.29 20.15
C ILE A 348 8.73 -15.88 18.98
N SER A 349 8.21 -15.72 17.76
CA SER A 349 8.85 -16.17 16.52
C SER A 349 10.22 -15.51 16.34
N GLN A 350 10.28 -14.17 16.37
CA GLN A 350 11.54 -13.44 16.23
C GLN A 350 12.55 -13.75 17.34
N TYR A 351 12.08 -13.94 18.58
CA TYR A 351 12.95 -14.34 19.70
C TYR A 351 13.50 -15.75 19.51
N ALA A 352 12.65 -16.72 19.15
CA ALA A 352 13.06 -18.12 18.93
C ALA A 352 14.04 -18.26 17.76
N SER A 353 13.93 -17.40 16.75
CA SER A 353 14.79 -17.41 15.57
C SER A 353 16.13 -16.70 15.81
N ALA A 354 16.17 -15.70 16.70
CA ALA A 354 17.40 -14.99 17.05
C ALA A 354 18.20 -15.66 18.19
N ILE A 355 17.57 -16.49 19.03
CA ILE A 355 18.23 -17.02 20.22
C ILE A 355 19.31 -18.06 19.88
N PRO A 356 20.49 -17.99 20.54
CA PRO A 356 21.50 -19.04 20.43
C PRO A 356 20.98 -20.41 20.89
N GLU A 357 21.42 -21.48 20.21
CA GLU A 357 21.00 -22.86 20.49
C GLU A 357 21.24 -23.30 21.95
N ASP A 358 22.32 -22.82 22.57
CA ASP A 358 22.67 -23.13 23.97
C ASP A 358 21.73 -22.47 25.00
N GLN A 359 20.87 -21.55 24.57
CA GLN A 359 19.90 -20.85 25.40
C GLN A 359 18.44 -21.20 25.05
N LYS A 360 18.21 -22.24 24.25
CA LYS A 360 16.87 -22.61 23.76
C LYS A 360 15.80 -22.79 24.84
N ASP A 361 16.20 -23.18 26.06
CA ASP A 361 15.30 -23.31 27.22
C ASP A 361 14.55 -22.01 27.54
N LYS A 362 15.10 -20.83 27.18
CA LYS A 362 14.41 -19.55 27.35
C LYS A 362 13.27 -19.39 26.34
N ALA A 363 13.50 -19.71 25.06
CA ALA A 363 12.46 -19.63 24.04
C ALA A 363 11.33 -20.63 24.30
N SER A 364 11.67 -21.83 24.79
CA SER A 364 10.67 -22.80 25.25
C SER A 364 9.72 -22.24 26.31
N GLN A 365 10.20 -21.40 27.23
CA GLN A 365 9.33 -20.82 28.26
C GLN A 365 8.23 -19.92 27.65
N TYR A 366 8.53 -19.24 26.54
CA TYR A 366 7.55 -18.40 25.85
C TYR A 366 6.53 -19.23 25.08
N PHE A 367 6.94 -20.27 24.35
CA PHE A 367 6.00 -21.20 23.72
C PHE A 367 5.07 -21.87 24.75
N LEU A 368 5.60 -22.30 25.90
CA LEU A 368 4.82 -22.91 26.97
C LEU A 368 3.88 -21.92 27.68
N ALA A 369 4.05 -20.62 27.49
CA ALA A 369 3.17 -19.59 28.04
C ALA A 369 1.95 -19.30 27.14
N ILE A 370 1.95 -19.77 25.89
CA ILE A 370 0.83 -19.63 24.96
C ILE A 370 -0.34 -20.52 25.42
N PRO A 371 -1.54 -19.96 25.66
CA PRO A 371 -2.73 -20.76 25.91
C PRO A 371 -3.04 -21.64 24.71
N ASN A 372 -3.33 -22.93 24.95
CA ASN A 372 -3.61 -23.89 23.89
C ASN A 372 -2.56 -23.87 22.75
N LEU A 373 -1.26 -23.92 23.08
CA LEU A 373 -0.16 -23.93 22.09
C LEU A 373 -0.44 -24.77 20.84
N MET A 374 -1.13 -25.91 21.00
CA MET A 374 -1.48 -26.79 19.90
C MET A 374 -2.42 -26.17 18.84
N GLU A 375 -3.26 -25.20 19.19
CA GLU A 375 -4.11 -24.46 18.24
C GLU A 375 -3.29 -23.53 17.32
N SER A 376 -2.14 -23.04 17.80
CA SER A 376 -1.23 -22.16 17.04
C SER A 376 0.04 -22.86 16.55
N PHE A 377 0.16 -24.18 16.77
CA PHE A 377 1.40 -24.91 16.50
C PHE A 377 1.76 -24.89 15.01
N GLU A 378 0.79 -25.20 14.15
CA GLU A 378 1.01 -25.27 12.69
C GLU A 378 1.42 -23.90 12.14
N GLU A 379 0.81 -22.81 12.62
CA GLU A 379 1.16 -21.44 12.19
C GLU A 379 2.64 -21.10 12.47
N PHE A 380 3.14 -21.42 13.67
CA PHE A 380 4.58 -21.26 13.97
C PHE A 380 5.44 -22.22 13.15
N ALA A 381 5.02 -23.48 13.02
CA ALA A 381 5.82 -24.50 12.36
C ALA A 381 6.02 -24.19 10.88
N ASP A 382 4.95 -23.76 10.21
CA ASP A 382 4.95 -23.37 8.80
C ASP A 382 5.76 -22.08 8.57
N GLU A 383 5.68 -21.10 9.49
CA GLU A 383 6.53 -19.91 9.44
C GLU A 383 8.02 -20.29 9.55
N PHE A 384 8.37 -21.15 10.51
CA PHE A 384 9.76 -21.57 10.70
C PHE A 384 10.28 -22.42 9.55
N GLU A 385 9.46 -23.30 8.97
CA GLU A 385 9.81 -24.05 7.77
C GLU A 385 10.06 -23.14 6.57
N ALA A 386 9.13 -22.21 6.29
CA ALA A 386 9.22 -21.32 5.13
C ALA A 386 10.45 -20.39 5.18
N ASN A 387 10.88 -20.01 6.39
CA ASN A 387 12.05 -19.16 6.62
C ASN A 387 13.34 -19.96 6.92
N GLU A 388 13.32 -21.29 6.81
CA GLU A 388 14.45 -22.19 7.10
C GLU A 388 15.02 -22.05 8.54
N GLN A 389 14.15 -21.70 9.50
CA GLN A 389 14.49 -21.47 10.92
C GLN A 389 14.42 -22.79 11.71
N PHE A 390 15.23 -23.77 11.31
CA PHE A 390 15.18 -25.14 11.84
C PHE A 390 15.43 -25.24 13.36
N ILE A 391 16.24 -24.34 13.92
CA ILE A 391 16.48 -24.28 15.37
C ILE A 391 15.17 -23.89 16.08
N ALA A 392 14.49 -22.82 15.64
CA ALA A 392 13.22 -22.39 16.22
C ALA A 392 12.14 -23.48 16.12
N LEU A 393 12.05 -24.15 14.96
CA LEU A 393 11.15 -25.29 14.76
C LEU A 393 11.45 -26.44 15.74
N GLN A 394 12.72 -26.76 15.98
CA GLN A 394 13.10 -27.77 16.97
C GLN A 394 12.71 -27.36 18.39
N ILE A 395 12.85 -26.08 18.75
CA ILE A 395 12.45 -25.56 20.07
C ILE A 395 10.94 -25.69 20.25
N LEU A 396 10.16 -25.34 19.23
CA LEU A 396 8.70 -25.49 19.24
C LEU A 396 8.29 -26.96 19.43
N LEU A 397 8.88 -27.88 18.65
CA LEU A 397 8.65 -29.33 18.77
C LEU A 397 8.97 -29.87 20.17
N ASP A 398 10.13 -29.50 20.71
CA ASP A 398 10.55 -29.90 22.07
C ASP A 398 9.57 -29.37 23.12
N SER A 399 9.11 -28.13 22.95
CA SER A 399 8.17 -27.46 23.86
C SER A 399 6.79 -28.15 23.83
N ALA A 400 6.23 -28.37 22.65
CA ALA A 400 4.95 -29.06 22.48
C ALA A 400 4.99 -30.49 23.04
N THR A 401 6.10 -31.20 22.85
CA THR A 401 6.31 -32.54 23.43
C THR A 401 6.21 -32.54 24.95
N SER A 402 6.73 -31.50 25.60
CA SER A 402 6.79 -31.41 27.05
C SER A 402 5.41 -31.24 27.72
N ILE A 403 4.42 -30.75 26.98
CA ILE A 403 3.03 -30.59 27.44
C ILE A 403 2.30 -31.95 27.50
N GLY A 404 2.82 -32.97 26.80
CA GLY A 404 2.23 -34.32 26.78
C GLY A 404 1.02 -34.46 25.87
N GLU A 405 0.77 -33.47 25.02
CA GLU A 405 -0.21 -33.52 23.94
C GLU A 405 0.42 -34.05 22.65
N THR A 406 -0.41 -34.64 21.79
CA THR A 406 0.02 -35.17 20.49
C THR A 406 0.17 -34.01 19.52
N VAL A 407 1.37 -33.87 18.94
CA VAL A 407 1.64 -32.90 17.87
C VAL A 407 1.15 -33.49 16.54
N PRO A 408 0.20 -32.86 15.83
CA PRO A 408 -0.20 -33.27 14.48
C PRO A 408 1.01 -33.29 13.55
N HIS A 409 1.11 -34.35 12.74
CA HIS A 409 2.19 -34.55 11.77
C HIS A 409 3.61 -34.30 12.31
N ARG A 410 3.85 -34.55 13.60
CA ARG A 410 5.15 -34.34 14.26
C ARG A 410 6.34 -34.89 13.46
N GLU A 411 6.19 -36.10 12.94
CA GLU A 411 7.23 -36.78 12.17
C GLU A 411 7.63 -35.99 10.92
N TYR A 412 6.71 -35.26 10.29
CA TYR A 412 6.98 -34.34 9.18
C TYR A 412 7.99 -33.27 9.61
N TYR A 413 7.62 -32.47 10.61
CA TYR A 413 8.43 -31.34 11.08
C TYR A 413 9.78 -31.79 11.66
N GLU A 414 9.84 -32.92 12.37
CA GLU A 414 11.12 -33.51 12.82
C GLU A 414 12.03 -33.86 11.63
N CYS A 415 11.46 -34.29 10.50
CA CYS A 415 12.23 -34.56 9.30
C CYS A 415 12.68 -33.30 8.58
N ILE A 416 11.87 -32.23 8.56
CA ILE A 416 12.28 -30.92 8.06
C ILE A 416 13.49 -30.40 8.85
N VAL A 417 13.46 -30.48 10.18
CA VAL A 417 14.62 -30.12 11.02
C VAL A 417 15.85 -30.99 10.70
N LEU A 418 15.68 -32.30 10.56
CA LEU A 418 16.79 -33.22 10.20
C LEU A 418 17.39 -32.91 8.82
N GLN A 419 16.56 -32.53 7.85
CA GLN A 419 17.02 -32.09 6.53
C GLN A 419 17.85 -30.81 6.63
N GLY A 420 17.39 -29.83 7.41
CA GLY A 420 18.10 -28.58 7.68
C GLY A 420 19.44 -28.78 8.41
N GLN A 421 19.53 -29.79 9.28
CA GLN A 421 20.76 -30.18 9.98
C GLN A 421 21.74 -31.00 9.12
N GLY A 422 21.41 -31.28 7.86
CA GLY A 422 22.30 -31.93 6.89
C GLY A 422 22.28 -33.47 6.90
N ASP A 423 21.22 -34.11 7.41
CA ASP A 423 21.03 -35.57 7.30
C ASP A 423 19.78 -35.94 6.46
N PRO A 424 19.79 -35.65 5.15
CA PRO A 424 18.64 -35.89 4.28
C PRO A 424 18.31 -37.39 4.11
N SER A 425 19.29 -38.28 4.29
CA SER A 425 19.06 -39.72 4.19
C SER A 425 18.25 -40.25 5.38
N ALA A 426 18.58 -39.83 6.60
CA ALA A 426 17.81 -40.23 7.78
C ALA A 426 16.40 -39.63 7.75
N ALA A 427 16.27 -38.39 7.26
CA ALA A 427 14.96 -37.76 7.06
C ALA A 427 14.10 -38.54 6.05
N LEU A 428 14.68 -38.96 4.91
CA LEU A 428 13.96 -39.76 3.90
C LEU A 428 13.36 -41.05 4.49
N ASP A 429 14.15 -41.77 5.28
CA ASP A 429 13.71 -43.02 5.92
C ASP A 429 12.47 -42.80 6.80
N LYS A 430 12.51 -41.73 7.59
CA LYS A 430 11.43 -41.38 8.52
C LYS A 430 10.20 -40.84 7.79
N LEU A 431 10.38 -39.97 6.79
CA LEU A 431 9.29 -39.41 6.00
C LEU A 431 8.50 -40.50 5.27
N ILE A 432 9.18 -41.45 4.62
CA ILE A 432 8.51 -42.59 3.95
C ILE A 432 7.71 -43.42 4.96
N ALA A 433 8.30 -43.70 6.13
CA ALA A 433 7.63 -44.47 7.18
C ALA A 433 6.39 -43.74 7.70
N ALA A 434 6.48 -42.43 7.95
CA ALA A 434 5.37 -41.61 8.45
C ALA A 434 4.27 -41.43 7.38
N ALA A 435 4.63 -41.11 6.14
CA ALA A 435 3.69 -40.98 5.02
C ALA A 435 2.87 -42.26 4.80
N SER A 436 3.46 -43.44 5.00
CA SER A 436 2.77 -44.73 4.88
C SER A 436 1.67 -44.99 5.92
N GLN A 437 1.62 -44.17 6.98
CA GLN A 437 0.61 -44.26 8.04
C GLN A 437 -0.50 -43.22 7.88
N LEU A 438 -0.41 -42.30 6.91
CA LEU A 438 -1.44 -41.29 6.65
C LEU A 438 -2.71 -41.94 6.08
N ASP A 439 -3.86 -41.35 6.42
CA ASP A 439 -5.13 -41.71 5.80
C ASP A 439 -5.16 -41.29 4.32
N ALA A 440 -6.01 -41.92 3.51
CA ALA A 440 -6.02 -41.69 2.05
C ALA A 440 -6.38 -40.25 1.67
N ASP A 441 -7.24 -39.60 2.44
CA ASP A 441 -7.74 -38.24 2.22
C ASP A 441 -7.06 -37.23 3.18
N ASP A 442 -5.87 -37.55 3.69
CA ASP A 442 -5.11 -36.68 4.59
C ASP A 442 -4.45 -35.53 3.82
N ASP A 443 -4.81 -34.29 4.17
CA ASP A 443 -4.36 -33.08 3.50
C ASP A 443 -2.83 -32.89 3.56
N TYR A 444 -2.14 -33.49 4.55
CA TYR A 444 -0.68 -33.42 4.66
C TYR A 444 0.06 -34.30 3.66
N ARG A 445 -0.62 -35.22 2.96
CA ARG A 445 0.02 -36.17 2.05
C ARG A 445 0.89 -35.48 1.00
N GLU A 446 0.40 -34.39 0.40
CA GLU A 446 1.15 -33.62 -0.60
C GLU A 446 2.47 -33.06 -0.03
N TYR A 447 2.41 -32.49 1.18
CA TYR A 447 3.58 -31.97 1.89
C TYR A 447 4.61 -33.06 2.19
N TYR A 448 4.17 -34.22 2.68
CA TYR A 448 5.06 -35.37 2.91
C TYR A 448 5.73 -35.83 1.61
N GLU A 449 4.99 -35.94 0.52
CA GLU A 449 5.55 -36.39 -0.75
C GLU A 449 6.56 -35.39 -1.32
N GLN A 450 6.31 -34.09 -1.18
CA GLN A 450 7.27 -33.05 -1.53
C GLN A 450 8.54 -33.14 -0.67
N ALA A 451 8.40 -33.28 0.65
CA ALA A 451 9.54 -33.45 1.56
C ALA A 451 10.34 -34.73 1.27
N ILE A 452 9.67 -35.85 0.93
CA ILE A 452 10.30 -37.12 0.51
C ILE A 452 11.14 -36.88 -0.75
N CYS A 453 10.58 -36.20 -1.75
CA CYS A 453 11.28 -35.91 -2.99
C CYS A 453 12.54 -35.07 -2.73
N ASN A 454 12.41 -33.99 -1.95
CA ASN A 454 13.52 -33.11 -1.57
C ASN A 454 14.62 -33.85 -0.80
N ALA A 455 14.24 -34.73 0.15
CA ALA A 455 15.19 -35.57 0.90
C ALA A 455 15.95 -36.53 -0.03
N ALA A 456 15.24 -37.13 -1.00
CA ALA A 456 15.79 -38.11 -1.91
C ALA A 456 16.75 -37.51 -2.92
N ILE A 457 16.49 -36.30 -3.41
CA ILE A 457 17.43 -35.55 -4.26
C ILE A 457 18.73 -35.31 -3.48
N LYS A 458 18.64 -34.66 -2.31
CA LYS A 458 19.80 -34.33 -1.45
C LYS A 458 20.59 -35.56 -0.96
N SER A 459 19.99 -36.76 -0.96
CA SER A 459 20.62 -38.01 -0.53
C SER A 459 20.92 -39.00 -1.68
N SER A 460 20.71 -38.61 -2.95
CA SER A 460 20.84 -39.48 -4.13
C SER A 460 20.04 -40.81 -4.02
N GLN A 461 18.79 -40.72 -3.59
CA GLN A 461 17.86 -41.85 -3.41
C GLN A 461 16.56 -41.63 -4.19
N VAL A 462 16.63 -41.01 -5.37
CA VAL A 462 15.45 -40.57 -6.16
C VAL A 462 14.51 -41.72 -6.48
N MET A 463 15.06 -42.85 -6.91
CA MET A 463 14.25 -44.02 -7.28
C MET A 463 13.45 -44.58 -6.10
N ARG A 464 13.97 -44.42 -4.88
CA ARG A 464 13.31 -44.87 -3.66
C ARG A 464 12.15 -43.96 -3.29
N ALA A 465 12.32 -42.64 -3.41
CA ALA A 465 11.21 -41.69 -3.27
C ALA A 465 10.12 -41.98 -4.29
N TYR A 466 10.49 -42.11 -5.57
CA TYR A 466 9.54 -42.40 -6.64
C TYR A 466 8.76 -43.71 -6.42
N GLU A 467 9.37 -44.73 -5.81
CA GLU A 467 8.67 -45.97 -5.43
C GLU A 467 7.67 -45.77 -4.29
N SER A 468 7.97 -44.85 -3.37
CA SER A 468 7.26 -44.69 -2.10
C SER A 468 6.07 -43.73 -2.16
N CYS A 469 6.15 -42.64 -2.93
CA CYS A 469 5.05 -41.68 -3.07
C CYS A 469 3.85 -42.29 -3.81
N GLU A 470 2.63 -41.87 -3.50
CA GLU A 470 1.42 -42.33 -4.20
C GLU A 470 1.16 -41.52 -5.48
N GLU A 471 1.27 -40.19 -5.42
CA GLU A 471 1.04 -39.31 -6.58
C GLU A 471 2.25 -39.30 -7.53
N LYS A 472 2.29 -40.32 -8.40
CA LYS A 472 3.45 -40.59 -9.27
C LYS A 472 3.78 -39.46 -10.24
N ILE A 473 2.79 -38.67 -10.68
CA ILE A 473 3.00 -37.59 -11.66
C ILE A 473 3.70 -36.40 -10.98
N ASP A 474 3.20 -35.97 -9.82
CA ASP A 474 3.79 -34.86 -9.07
C ASP A 474 5.15 -35.23 -8.50
N CYS A 475 5.29 -36.43 -7.95
CA CYS A 475 6.58 -36.96 -7.51
C CYS A 475 7.59 -36.99 -8.66
N PHE A 476 7.18 -37.45 -9.85
CA PHE A 476 8.05 -37.45 -11.04
C PHE A 476 8.49 -36.03 -11.42
N ARG A 477 7.57 -35.06 -11.41
CA ARG A 477 7.87 -33.64 -11.70
C ARG A 477 8.90 -33.07 -10.72
N ILE A 478 8.66 -33.22 -9.42
CA ILE A 478 9.53 -32.65 -8.37
C ILE A 478 10.92 -33.27 -8.44
N LEU A 479 11.01 -34.60 -8.51
CA LEU A 479 12.29 -35.32 -8.60
C LEU A 479 13.08 -34.96 -9.85
N LEU A 480 12.41 -34.88 -11.02
CA LEU A 480 13.07 -34.56 -12.28
C LEU A 480 13.58 -33.12 -12.31
N ASN A 481 12.79 -32.16 -11.79
CA ASN A 481 13.19 -30.76 -11.70
C ASN A 481 14.33 -30.56 -10.71
N GLY A 482 14.28 -31.22 -9.56
CA GLY A 482 15.34 -31.16 -8.55
C GLY A 482 16.67 -31.72 -9.05
N LEU A 483 16.66 -32.89 -9.71
CA LEU A 483 17.86 -33.44 -10.34
C LEU A 483 18.41 -32.53 -11.45
N HIS A 484 17.54 -31.83 -12.17
CA HIS A 484 17.97 -30.87 -13.18
C HIS A 484 18.60 -29.61 -12.56
N ALA A 485 18.05 -29.11 -11.45
CA ALA A 485 18.66 -28.02 -10.69
C ALA A 485 20.08 -28.38 -10.21
N GLU A 486 20.32 -29.63 -9.78
CA GLU A 486 21.67 -30.11 -9.43
C GLU A 486 22.64 -30.15 -10.62
N LEU A 487 22.15 -30.32 -11.86
CA LEU A 487 22.97 -30.25 -13.07
C LEU A 487 23.34 -28.81 -13.46
N ASN A 488 22.44 -27.86 -13.17
CA ASN A 488 22.47 -26.49 -13.66
C ASN A 488 22.82 -25.45 -12.59
N ASP A 489 23.26 -25.87 -11.39
CA ASP A 489 23.48 -24.98 -10.25
C ASP A 489 24.43 -23.81 -10.57
N GLU A 490 23.85 -22.66 -10.92
CA GLU A 490 24.50 -21.35 -11.03
C GLU A 490 24.55 -20.62 -9.67
N ASN A 491 24.00 -21.20 -8.60
CA ASN A 491 23.72 -20.55 -7.31
C ASN A 491 24.77 -20.82 -6.23
N THR A 492 25.93 -21.36 -6.58
CA THR A 492 27.12 -21.22 -5.74
C THR A 492 28.02 -20.14 -6.31
N ASP A 493 28.48 -19.21 -5.45
CA ASP A 493 29.57 -18.27 -5.73
C ASP A 493 30.86 -18.96 -6.25
N SER A 494 30.89 -20.30 -6.24
CA SER A 494 31.85 -21.12 -6.98
C SER A 494 31.37 -21.42 -8.40
N GLN A 495 32.03 -20.82 -9.39
CA GLN A 495 31.97 -21.21 -10.82
C GLN A 495 32.49 -22.64 -11.11
N ALA A 496 31.93 -23.67 -10.48
CA ALA A 496 32.31 -25.05 -10.72
C ALA A 496 31.09 -25.87 -11.09
N LYS A 497 30.88 -26.06 -12.41
CA LYS A 497 30.01 -27.12 -12.91
C LYS A 497 30.34 -28.43 -12.19
N PRO A 498 29.34 -29.28 -11.86
CA PRO A 498 29.59 -30.61 -11.33
C PRO A 498 30.66 -31.32 -12.19
N ASN A 499 31.59 -32.04 -11.55
CA ASN A 499 32.59 -32.77 -12.33
C ASN A 499 31.91 -33.83 -13.22
N ASP A 500 32.55 -34.21 -14.34
CA ASP A 500 32.00 -35.14 -15.33
C ASP A 500 31.43 -36.44 -14.74
N GLN A 501 31.98 -36.89 -13.61
CA GLN A 501 31.54 -38.11 -12.93
C GLN A 501 30.22 -37.93 -12.15
N VAL A 502 30.02 -36.78 -11.50
CA VAL A 502 28.77 -36.44 -10.80
C VAL A 502 27.66 -36.16 -11.82
N GLN A 503 27.98 -35.41 -12.88
CA GLN A 503 27.04 -35.16 -13.98
C GLN A 503 26.55 -36.47 -14.61
N SER A 504 27.46 -37.37 -14.99
CA SER A 504 27.09 -38.66 -15.58
C SER A 504 26.24 -39.53 -14.65
N LYS A 505 26.44 -39.44 -13.32
CA LYS A 505 25.61 -40.14 -12.33
C LYS A 505 24.19 -39.58 -12.31
N ILE A 506 24.03 -38.25 -12.25
CA ILE A 506 22.73 -37.58 -12.23
C ILE A 506 21.97 -37.85 -13.55
N GLU A 507 22.64 -37.75 -14.70
CA GLU A 507 22.05 -38.09 -16.01
C GLU A 507 21.55 -39.54 -16.06
N THR A 508 22.31 -40.48 -15.47
CA THR A 508 21.87 -41.89 -15.37
C THR A 508 20.63 -42.03 -14.50
N GLU A 509 20.58 -41.33 -13.35
CA GLU A 509 19.43 -41.36 -12.43
C GLU A 509 18.18 -40.76 -13.07
N ILE A 510 18.34 -39.71 -13.88
CA ILE A 510 17.27 -39.12 -14.70
C ILE A 510 16.75 -40.14 -15.73
N ASP A 511 17.64 -40.77 -16.49
CA ASP A 511 17.24 -41.77 -17.50
C ASP A 511 16.50 -42.96 -16.87
N GLU A 512 16.96 -43.43 -15.70
CA GLU A 512 16.29 -44.49 -14.95
C GLU A 512 14.91 -44.08 -14.44
N LEU A 513 14.78 -42.86 -13.89
CA LEU A 513 13.51 -42.31 -13.41
C LEU A 513 12.51 -42.16 -14.57
N VAL A 514 12.93 -41.57 -15.69
CA VAL A 514 12.11 -41.40 -16.89
C VAL A 514 11.66 -42.74 -17.46
N ALA A 515 12.58 -43.71 -17.59
CA ALA A 515 12.27 -45.04 -18.10
C ALA A 515 11.24 -45.76 -17.21
N LYS A 516 11.38 -45.65 -15.89
CA LYS A 516 10.45 -46.26 -14.94
C LYS A 516 9.09 -45.58 -14.93
N HIS A 517 9.05 -44.26 -14.97
CA HIS A 517 7.79 -43.51 -14.99
C HIS A 517 7.01 -43.81 -16.28
N LEU A 518 7.67 -43.77 -17.44
CA LEU A 518 7.05 -44.11 -18.73
C LEU A 518 6.56 -45.56 -18.81
N ALA A 519 7.16 -46.51 -18.08
CA ALA A 519 6.66 -47.88 -18.04
C ALA A 519 5.22 -48.00 -17.49
N THR A 520 4.76 -47.02 -16.71
CA THR A 520 3.42 -46.98 -16.10
C THR A 520 2.56 -45.82 -16.58
N HIS A 521 3.17 -44.72 -17.06
CA HIS A 521 2.49 -43.47 -17.47
C HIS A 521 2.75 -43.10 -18.94
N SER A 522 3.04 -44.07 -19.81
CA SER A 522 3.32 -43.85 -21.26
C SER A 522 2.20 -43.22 -22.09
N ALA A 523 1.01 -43.04 -21.52
CA ALA A 523 -0.14 -42.41 -22.17
C ALA A 523 -0.72 -41.25 -21.33
N ASP A 524 0.04 -40.73 -20.37
CA ASP A 524 -0.34 -39.57 -19.57
C ASP A 524 0.17 -38.28 -20.21
N TRP A 525 -0.68 -37.27 -20.31
CA TRP A 525 -0.33 -36.03 -21.01
C TRP A 525 0.56 -35.10 -20.19
N LEU A 526 0.42 -35.07 -18.86
CA LEU A 526 1.26 -34.26 -17.96
C LEU A 526 2.69 -34.79 -17.94
N THR A 527 2.87 -36.11 -17.94
CA THR A 527 4.18 -36.75 -18.13
C THR A 527 4.90 -36.20 -19.37
N PHE A 528 4.19 -36.09 -20.49
CA PHE A 528 4.77 -35.57 -21.73
C PHE A 528 5.00 -34.06 -21.71
N VAL A 529 4.19 -33.29 -20.98
CA VAL A 529 4.47 -31.86 -20.75
C VAL A 529 5.78 -31.70 -19.98
N ILE A 530 5.94 -32.42 -18.86
CA ILE A 530 7.16 -32.38 -18.04
C ILE A 530 8.42 -32.72 -18.86
N LEU A 531 8.36 -33.79 -19.67
CA LEU A 531 9.47 -34.17 -20.54
C LEU A 531 9.71 -33.16 -21.68
N GLY A 532 8.64 -32.56 -22.19
CA GLY A 532 8.69 -31.52 -23.22
C GLY A 532 9.34 -30.24 -22.73
N ASP A 533 8.94 -29.74 -21.55
CA ASP A 533 9.49 -28.53 -20.92
C ASP A 533 10.99 -28.69 -20.71
N ARG A 534 11.41 -29.84 -20.19
CA ARG A 534 12.83 -30.14 -20.02
C ARG A 534 13.60 -30.10 -21.33
N ALA A 535 13.15 -30.85 -22.34
CA ALA A 535 13.84 -30.89 -23.63
C ALA A 535 13.86 -29.50 -24.31
N TYR A 536 12.85 -28.67 -24.04
CA TYR A 536 12.79 -27.29 -24.52
C TYR A 536 13.87 -26.40 -23.86
N TYR A 537 14.04 -26.48 -22.54
CA TYR A 537 15.08 -25.74 -21.82
C TYR A 537 16.50 -26.29 -22.10
N ASP A 538 16.63 -27.56 -22.47
CA ASP A 538 17.87 -28.16 -22.99
C ASP A 538 18.15 -27.78 -24.47
N GLU A 539 17.31 -26.92 -25.08
CA GLU A 539 17.36 -26.52 -26.51
C GLU A 539 17.27 -27.70 -27.51
N ASP A 540 16.82 -28.88 -27.08
CA ASP A 540 16.50 -30.02 -27.95
C ASP A 540 15.06 -29.92 -28.45
N TYR A 541 14.85 -28.95 -29.35
CA TYR A 541 13.50 -28.62 -29.86
C TYR A 541 12.82 -29.76 -30.62
N GLU A 542 13.58 -30.68 -31.22
CA GLU A 542 13.02 -31.86 -31.91
C GLU A 542 12.45 -32.87 -30.91
N LYS A 543 13.19 -33.15 -29.84
CA LYS A 543 12.72 -34.01 -28.75
C LYS A 543 11.56 -33.38 -28.00
N ALA A 544 11.66 -32.09 -27.67
CA ALA A 544 10.62 -31.33 -27.01
C ALA A 544 9.31 -31.33 -27.82
N LYS A 545 9.40 -31.05 -29.13
CA LYS A 545 8.26 -31.15 -30.07
C LYS A 545 7.58 -32.51 -29.99
N THR A 546 8.36 -33.59 -30.05
CA THR A 546 7.83 -34.97 -30.00
C THR A 546 7.05 -35.24 -28.71
N HIS A 547 7.55 -34.73 -27.58
CA HIS A 547 6.87 -34.82 -26.29
C HIS A 547 5.59 -33.98 -26.26
N TYR A 548 5.61 -32.71 -26.69
CA TYR A 548 4.40 -31.89 -26.73
C TYR A 548 3.32 -32.42 -27.68
N GLU A 549 3.71 -32.96 -28.84
CA GLU A 549 2.76 -33.65 -29.74
C GLU A 549 2.13 -34.87 -29.06
N SER A 550 2.91 -35.60 -28.25
CA SER A 550 2.40 -36.71 -27.45
C SER A 550 1.45 -36.22 -26.34
N ALA A 551 1.77 -35.10 -25.68
CA ALA A 551 0.88 -34.47 -24.70
C ALA A 551 -0.47 -34.09 -25.35
N LEU A 552 -0.44 -33.40 -26.50
CA LEU A 552 -1.65 -33.03 -27.25
C LEU A 552 -2.48 -34.23 -27.69
N LYS A 553 -1.84 -35.37 -27.98
CA LYS A 553 -2.52 -36.61 -28.36
C LYS A 553 -3.30 -37.25 -27.20
N TYR A 554 -2.76 -37.20 -25.98
CA TYR A 554 -3.33 -37.87 -24.81
C TYR A 554 -4.21 -36.96 -23.93
N ARG A 555 -4.08 -35.63 -24.07
CA ARG A 555 -4.86 -34.62 -23.33
C ARG A 555 -6.35 -34.67 -23.67
N SER A 556 -7.21 -34.43 -22.67
CA SER A 556 -8.65 -34.29 -22.93
C SER A 556 -8.99 -32.88 -23.46
N LYS A 557 -10.13 -32.72 -24.14
CA LYS A 557 -10.53 -31.40 -24.66
C LYS A 557 -10.96 -30.40 -23.57
N GLU A 558 -11.16 -30.87 -22.33
CA GLU A 558 -11.61 -30.05 -21.20
C GLU A 558 -10.45 -29.56 -20.33
N ASP A 559 -9.29 -30.21 -20.39
CA ASP A 559 -8.09 -29.76 -19.68
C ASP A 559 -7.59 -28.47 -20.34
N SER A 560 -7.52 -27.34 -19.62
CA SER A 560 -7.06 -26.03 -20.13
C SER A 560 -5.74 -25.59 -19.47
N SER A 561 -4.60 -25.97 -20.07
CA SER A 561 -3.31 -25.34 -19.79
C SER A 561 -2.76 -24.71 -21.07
N ASP A 562 -2.61 -23.38 -21.04
CA ASP A 562 -2.06 -22.57 -22.14
C ASP A 562 -0.52 -22.58 -22.13
N THR A 563 0.09 -22.82 -20.97
CA THR A 563 1.54 -22.69 -20.75
C THR A 563 2.36 -23.64 -21.62
N PHE A 564 1.99 -24.93 -21.70
CA PHE A 564 2.80 -25.85 -22.51
C PHE A 564 2.57 -25.67 -24.02
N LEU A 565 1.40 -25.15 -24.42
CA LEU A 565 1.13 -24.85 -25.84
C LEU A 565 2.08 -23.76 -26.34
N TYR A 566 2.45 -22.82 -25.47
CA TYR A 566 3.47 -21.81 -25.75
C TYR A 566 4.81 -22.43 -26.15
N ASN A 567 5.30 -23.39 -25.36
CA ASN A 567 6.56 -24.09 -25.64
C ASN A 567 6.44 -25.02 -26.85
N ALA A 568 5.30 -25.69 -27.04
CA ALA A 568 5.05 -26.51 -28.22
C ALA A 568 5.15 -25.70 -29.52
N VAL A 569 4.53 -24.51 -29.57
CA VAL A 569 4.63 -23.60 -30.71
C VAL A 569 6.06 -23.17 -30.97
N ALA A 570 6.82 -22.86 -29.91
CA ALA A 570 8.23 -22.53 -30.01
C ALA A 570 9.04 -23.64 -30.67
N CYS A 571 8.89 -24.89 -30.21
CA CYS A 571 9.56 -26.04 -30.83
C CYS A 571 9.18 -26.22 -32.31
N HIS A 572 7.92 -25.98 -32.66
CA HIS A 572 7.49 -26.05 -34.06
C HIS A 572 8.07 -24.93 -34.93
N ILE A 573 8.40 -23.77 -34.35
CA ILE A 573 9.13 -22.69 -35.05
C ILE A 573 10.59 -23.08 -35.25
N GLU A 574 11.29 -23.49 -34.19
CA GLU A 574 12.71 -23.88 -34.23
C GLU A 574 12.98 -25.10 -35.13
N THR A 575 11.95 -25.90 -35.39
CA THR A 575 12.03 -27.09 -36.25
C THR A 575 11.33 -26.91 -37.61
N ASP A 576 11.08 -25.67 -38.03
CA ASP A 576 10.50 -25.31 -39.34
C ASP A 576 9.18 -26.04 -39.67
N SER A 577 8.37 -26.34 -38.65
CA SER A 577 7.14 -27.15 -38.78
C SER A 577 5.86 -26.42 -38.35
N ILE A 578 5.95 -25.13 -38.00
CA ILE A 578 4.83 -24.32 -37.51
C ILE A 578 3.62 -24.26 -38.44
N ILE A 579 3.82 -24.21 -39.77
CA ILE A 579 2.71 -24.20 -40.74
C ILE A 579 1.94 -25.52 -40.70
N ALA A 580 2.65 -26.65 -40.66
CA ALA A 580 2.04 -27.97 -40.60
C ALA A 580 1.29 -28.15 -39.28
N PHE A 581 1.90 -27.72 -38.17
CA PHE A 581 1.28 -27.75 -36.84
C PHE A 581 0.01 -26.90 -36.76
N TYR A 582 0.05 -25.66 -37.26
CA TYR A 582 -1.13 -24.81 -37.33
C TYR A 582 -2.27 -25.45 -38.13
N GLN A 583 -1.96 -26.09 -39.26
CA GLN A 583 -2.99 -26.72 -40.10
C GLN A 583 -3.65 -27.91 -39.41
N SER A 584 -2.87 -28.76 -38.73
CA SER A 584 -3.35 -29.96 -38.05
C SER A 584 -3.95 -29.70 -36.66
N SER A 585 -3.60 -28.58 -36.01
CA SER A 585 -4.02 -28.27 -34.64
C SER A 585 -5.50 -27.92 -34.54
N ASP A 586 -6.17 -28.42 -33.49
CA ASP A 586 -7.53 -28.00 -33.11
C ASP A 586 -7.53 -26.59 -32.48
N PHE A 587 -6.37 -26.07 -32.04
CA PHE A 587 -6.18 -24.81 -31.30
C PHE A 587 -5.61 -23.69 -32.18
N LYS A 588 -6.19 -23.49 -33.36
CA LYS A 588 -5.63 -22.60 -34.39
C LYS A 588 -5.41 -21.16 -33.91
N GLN A 589 -6.35 -20.61 -33.14
CA GLN A 589 -6.24 -19.24 -32.64
C GLN A 589 -5.09 -19.10 -31.64
N GLN A 590 -5.02 -19.97 -30.62
CA GLN A 590 -3.92 -19.95 -29.64
C GLN A 590 -2.56 -20.16 -30.31
N VAL A 591 -2.44 -21.12 -31.23
CA VAL A 591 -1.20 -21.37 -31.98
C VAL A 591 -0.75 -20.12 -32.75
N TYR A 592 -1.68 -19.43 -33.41
CA TYR A 592 -1.37 -18.19 -34.12
C TYR A 592 -0.95 -17.06 -33.17
N ASP A 593 -1.71 -16.86 -32.09
CA ASP A 593 -1.44 -15.80 -31.11
C ASP A 593 -0.08 -15.94 -30.46
N ILE A 594 0.39 -17.17 -30.24
CA ILE A 594 1.73 -17.43 -29.74
C ILE A 594 2.78 -17.22 -30.85
N ALA A 595 2.57 -17.84 -32.01
CA ALA A 595 3.57 -17.87 -33.08
C ALA A 595 3.86 -16.48 -33.67
N ARG A 596 2.86 -15.59 -33.72
CA ARG A 596 3.00 -14.24 -34.30
C ARG A 596 4.00 -13.35 -33.56
N TYR A 597 4.26 -13.61 -32.28
CA TYR A 597 5.24 -12.86 -31.48
C TYR A 597 6.64 -13.49 -31.51
N ARG A 598 6.78 -14.71 -32.03
CA ARG A 598 8.05 -15.45 -32.11
C ARG A 598 8.66 -15.44 -33.52
N LEU A 599 7.83 -15.37 -34.55
CA LEU A 599 8.31 -15.28 -35.94
C LEU A 599 8.67 -13.84 -36.31
N SER A 600 9.70 -13.68 -37.15
CA SER A 600 9.99 -12.40 -37.78
C SER A 600 8.87 -12.01 -38.75
N PHE A 601 8.39 -10.77 -38.67
CA PHE A 601 7.31 -10.25 -39.53
C PHE A 601 7.60 -10.40 -41.04
N ASP A 602 8.87 -10.35 -41.44
CA ASP A 602 9.29 -10.47 -42.84
C ASP A 602 9.52 -11.93 -43.28
N SER A 603 9.37 -12.91 -42.38
CA SER A 603 9.61 -14.31 -42.71
C SER A 603 8.51 -14.87 -43.61
N GLN A 604 8.89 -15.78 -44.50
CA GLN A 604 7.92 -16.44 -45.39
C GLN A 604 6.91 -17.26 -44.59
N GLU A 605 7.34 -17.82 -43.46
CA GLU A 605 6.55 -18.60 -42.52
C GLU A 605 5.49 -17.72 -41.85
N TYR A 606 5.86 -16.52 -41.37
CA TYR A 606 4.89 -15.59 -40.78
C TYR A 606 3.84 -15.17 -41.80
N GLN A 607 4.26 -14.82 -43.02
CA GLN A 607 3.36 -14.40 -44.09
C GLN A 607 2.38 -15.53 -44.49
N GLU A 608 2.86 -16.77 -44.59
CA GLU A 608 2.01 -17.91 -44.89
C GLU A 608 1.08 -18.27 -43.72
N LEU A 609 1.58 -18.23 -42.48
CA LEU A 609 0.79 -18.45 -41.27
C LEU A 609 -0.33 -17.41 -41.17
N GLN A 610 -0.02 -16.14 -41.37
CA GLN A 610 -0.98 -15.04 -41.39
C GLN A 610 -2.03 -15.23 -42.49
N ARG A 611 -1.62 -15.65 -43.70
CA ARG A 611 -2.54 -15.94 -44.81
C ARG A 611 -3.50 -17.07 -44.47
N LEU A 612 -3.00 -18.16 -43.89
CA LEU A 612 -3.80 -19.31 -43.46
C LEU A 612 -4.73 -18.94 -42.30
N HIS A 613 -4.24 -18.15 -41.34
CA HIS A 613 -5.02 -17.74 -40.19
C HIS A 613 -6.16 -16.80 -40.57
N ARG A 614 -5.88 -15.80 -41.40
CA ARG A 614 -6.89 -14.89 -41.97
C ARG A 614 -7.98 -15.62 -42.76
N ALA A 615 -7.63 -16.72 -43.44
CA ALA A 615 -8.62 -17.53 -44.16
C ALA A 615 -9.59 -18.27 -43.24
N ASN A 616 -9.14 -18.66 -42.04
CA ASN A 616 -9.96 -19.36 -41.04
C ASN A 616 -10.75 -18.37 -40.16
N PHE A 617 -10.14 -17.24 -39.80
CA PHE A 617 -10.70 -16.25 -38.87
C PHE A 617 -10.63 -14.83 -39.47
N PRO A 618 -11.36 -14.55 -40.57
CA PRO A 618 -11.27 -13.27 -41.28
C PRO A 618 -11.75 -12.05 -40.47
N ASN A 619 -12.49 -12.30 -39.39
CA ASN A 619 -13.17 -11.29 -38.57
C ASN A 619 -12.39 -10.90 -37.30
N LEU A 620 -11.19 -11.46 -37.08
CA LEU A 620 -10.35 -11.08 -35.94
C LEU A 620 -9.91 -9.61 -36.03
N PRO A 621 -9.74 -8.91 -34.90
CA PRO A 621 -9.53 -7.46 -34.89
C PRO A 621 -8.32 -7.01 -35.73
N GLU A 622 -7.21 -7.75 -35.77
CA GLU A 622 -6.01 -7.39 -36.53
C GLU A 622 -6.22 -7.44 -38.04
N PHE A 623 -7.01 -8.41 -38.52
CA PHE A 623 -7.30 -8.55 -39.95
C PHE A 623 -8.35 -7.55 -40.41
N VAL A 624 -9.31 -7.24 -39.53
CA VAL A 624 -10.27 -6.16 -39.75
C VAL A 624 -9.53 -4.82 -39.75
N LEU A 625 -8.62 -4.57 -38.81
CA LEU A 625 -7.80 -3.36 -38.78
C LEU A 625 -6.98 -3.20 -40.07
N SER A 626 -6.26 -4.25 -40.49
CA SER A 626 -5.51 -4.26 -41.75
C SER A 626 -6.40 -3.93 -42.95
N GLN A 627 -7.58 -4.56 -43.04
CA GLN A 627 -8.55 -4.29 -44.09
C GLN A 627 -9.07 -2.85 -44.05
N MET A 628 -9.41 -2.34 -42.86
CA MET A 628 -9.89 -0.99 -42.67
C MET A 628 -8.85 0.05 -43.08
N LYS A 629 -7.57 -0.15 -42.75
CA LYS A 629 -6.46 0.72 -43.20
C LYS A 629 -6.38 0.77 -44.72
N THR A 630 -6.42 -0.38 -45.39
CA THR A 630 -6.41 -0.46 -46.87
C THR A 630 -7.61 0.25 -47.49
N LEU A 631 -8.83 -0.05 -47.01
CA LEU A 631 -10.06 0.56 -47.54
C LEU A 631 -10.11 2.07 -47.30
N TYR A 632 -9.60 2.54 -46.14
CA TYR A 632 -9.48 3.96 -45.86
C TYR A 632 -8.53 4.66 -46.84
N ALA A 633 -7.34 4.09 -47.07
CA ALA A 633 -6.36 4.63 -48.02
C ALA A 633 -6.88 4.64 -49.47
N GLU A 634 -7.70 3.65 -49.86
CA GLU A 634 -8.38 3.61 -51.16
C GLU A 634 -9.55 4.60 -51.30
N GLY A 635 -9.89 5.33 -50.23
CA GLY A 635 -11.03 6.26 -50.20
C GLY A 635 -12.41 5.59 -50.08
N ARG A 636 -12.43 4.28 -49.75
CA ARG A 636 -13.65 3.46 -49.62
C ARG A 636 -14.18 3.50 -48.18
N TYR A 637 -14.44 4.70 -47.69
CA TYR A 637 -14.73 4.95 -46.26
C TYR A 637 -15.98 4.23 -45.74
N GLN A 638 -17.01 4.05 -46.57
CA GLN A 638 -18.22 3.32 -46.15
C GLN A 638 -17.93 1.84 -45.95
N GLU A 639 -17.12 1.24 -46.82
CA GLU A 639 -16.74 -0.18 -46.70
C GLU A 639 -15.79 -0.41 -45.53
N ALA A 640 -14.86 0.54 -45.27
CA ALA A 640 -14.03 0.54 -44.07
C ALA A 640 -14.89 0.64 -42.79
N PHE A 641 -15.89 1.53 -42.78
CA PHE A 641 -16.83 1.66 -41.67
C PHE A 641 -17.68 0.40 -41.46
N ASP A 642 -18.17 -0.22 -42.54
CA ASP A 642 -19.00 -1.42 -42.47
C ASP A 642 -18.20 -2.67 -42.05
N ALA A 643 -16.87 -2.70 -42.25
CA ALA A 643 -16.00 -3.77 -41.78
C ALA A 643 -16.01 -3.90 -40.24
N PHE A 644 -16.22 -2.79 -39.52
CA PHE A 644 -16.38 -2.79 -38.06
C PHE A 644 -17.53 -3.69 -37.60
N ALA A 645 -18.65 -3.71 -38.33
CA ALA A 645 -19.84 -4.49 -37.97
C ALA A 645 -19.63 -6.01 -38.09
N ARG A 646 -18.47 -6.46 -38.60
CA ARG A 646 -18.09 -7.86 -38.75
C ARG A 646 -17.11 -8.34 -37.69
N LEU A 647 -16.71 -7.45 -36.76
CA LEU A 647 -15.83 -7.83 -35.65
C LEU A 647 -16.53 -8.83 -34.74
N GLU A 648 -15.88 -9.95 -34.50
CA GLU A 648 -16.22 -10.86 -33.41
C GLU A 648 -15.43 -10.40 -32.19
N VAL A 649 -16.11 -9.74 -31.25
CA VAL A 649 -15.51 -9.34 -29.96
C VAL A 649 -16.28 -10.08 -28.87
N GLU A 650 -15.58 -10.92 -28.11
CA GLU A 650 -16.06 -11.31 -26.79
C GLU A 650 -15.81 -10.12 -25.86
N GLU A 651 -16.87 -9.39 -25.50
CA GLU A 651 -16.78 -8.29 -24.54
C GLU A 651 -16.36 -8.84 -23.17
N LYS A 652 -15.07 -8.71 -22.82
CA LYS A 652 -14.62 -8.65 -21.43
C LYS A 652 -14.45 -7.16 -21.09
N GLU A 653 -15.17 -6.70 -20.05
CA GLU A 653 -15.35 -5.29 -19.71
C GLU A 653 -14.05 -4.54 -19.34
N ASP A 654 -12.95 -5.25 -19.04
CA ASP A 654 -11.79 -4.64 -18.38
C ASP A 654 -10.51 -4.50 -19.23
N GLU A 655 -10.45 -5.00 -20.47
CA GLU A 655 -9.29 -4.78 -21.36
C GLU A 655 -9.69 -4.13 -22.69
N LYS A 656 -9.54 -2.80 -22.79
CA LYS A 656 -9.49 -2.13 -24.10
C LYS A 656 -8.14 -2.40 -24.74
N SER A 657 -7.98 -3.56 -25.37
CA SER A 657 -6.78 -3.89 -26.15
C SER A 657 -6.41 -2.73 -27.10
N TYR A 658 -5.13 -2.36 -27.16
CA TYR A 658 -4.55 -1.37 -28.09
C TYR A 658 -5.07 -1.50 -29.53
N LEU A 659 -5.36 -2.72 -29.96
CA LEU A 659 -5.90 -3.04 -31.27
C LEU A 659 -7.33 -2.50 -31.47
N LEU A 660 -8.18 -2.60 -30.44
CA LEU A 660 -9.54 -2.03 -30.46
C LEU A 660 -9.51 -0.50 -30.45
N GLN A 661 -8.54 0.11 -29.75
CA GLN A 661 -8.32 1.57 -29.80
C GLN A 661 -8.00 2.03 -31.22
N GLN A 662 -7.10 1.33 -31.94
CA GLN A 662 -6.79 1.66 -33.33
C GLN A 662 -7.98 1.46 -34.28
N ILE A 663 -8.76 0.39 -34.10
CA ILE A 663 -9.96 0.13 -34.91
C ILE A 663 -11.00 1.24 -34.73
N GLU A 664 -11.27 1.62 -33.48
CA GLU A 664 -12.20 2.71 -33.17
C GLU A 664 -11.65 4.05 -33.70
N PHE A 665 -10.33 4.28 -33.67
CA PHE A 665 -9.69 5.45 -34.26
C PHE A 665 -9.97 5.55 -35.78
N ILE A 666 -9.77 4.47 -36.54
CA ILE A 666 -10.08 4.47 -37.99
C ILE A 666 -11.58 4.64 -38.23
N ARG A 667 -12.43 4.04 -37.39
CA ARG A 667 -13.89 4.21 -37.47
C ARG A 667 -14.29 5.68 -37.30
N VAL A 668 -13.68 6.41 -36.36
CA VAL A 668 -13.87 7.85 -36.17
C VAL A 668 -13.50 8.61 -37.45
N LEU A 669 -12.36 8.29 -38.06
CA LEU A 669 -11.91 8.93 -39.29
C LEU A 669 -12.85 8.61 -40.47
N CYS A 670 -13.36 7.38 -40.57
CA CYS A 670 -14.35 7.01 -41.58
C CYS A 670 -15.64 7.82 -41.41
N LEU A 671 -16.16 7.96 -40.19
CA LEU A 671 -17.34 8.77 -39.88
C LEU A 671 -17.14 10.23 -40.30
N ALA A 672 -15.97 10.81 -39.99
CA ALA A 672 -15.63 12.16 -40.40
C ALA A 672 -15.57 12.32 -41.93
N ARG A 673 -14.92 11.40 -42.65
CA ARG A 673 -14.84 11.40 -44.12
C ARG A 673 -16.20 11.18 -44.80
N LEU A 674 -17.12 10.46 -44.15
CA LEU A 674 -18.51 10.28 -44.58
C LEU A 674 -19.41 11.48 -44.25
N GLY A 675 -18.88 12.54 -43.62
CA GLY A 675 -19.63 13.74 -43.23
C GLY A 675 -20.47 13.58 -41.96
N LYS A 676 -20.35 12.47 -41.23
CA LYS A 676 -21.04 12.18 -39.97
C LYS A 676 -20.24 12.69 -38.78
N ASN A 677 -20.05 14.01 -38.72
CA ASN A 677 -19.11 14.65 -37.80
C ASN A 677 -19.50 14.54 -36.32
N ASP A 678 -20.79 14.63 -36.00
CA ASP A 678 -21.27 14.53 -34.62
C ASP A 678 -21.05 13.11 -34.08
N ASP A 679 -21.30 12.09 -34.92
CA ASP A 679 -21.03 10.69 -34.59
C ASP A 679 -19.53 10.43 -34.43
N ALA A 680 -18.69 11.04 -35.27
CA ALA A 680 -17.23 10.94 -35.17
C ALA A 680 -16.71 11.51 -33.83
N ILE A 681 -17.21 12.68 -33.41
CA ILE A 681 -16.84 13.31 -32.15
C ILE A 681 -17.32 12.47 -30.95
N LEU A 682 -18.52 11.89 -31.02
CA LEU A 682 -19.04 11.01 -29.98
C LEU A 682 -18.26 9.70 -29.88
N SER A 683 -17.91 9.09 -31.00
CA SER A 683 -17.09 7.87 -31.08
C SER A 683 -15.67 8.12 -30.56
N ALA A 684 -15.06 9.27 -30.87
CA ALA A 684 -13.75 9.67 -30.35
C ALA A 684 -13.68 9.77 -28.82
N ARG A 685 -14.81 9.94 -28.12
CA ARG A 685 -14.84 9.96 -26.64
C ARG A 685 -14.54 8.60 -26.01
N ARG A 686 -14.67 7.52 -26.77
CA ARG A 686 -14.44 6.15 -26.31
C ARG A 686 -12.96 5.77 -26.33
N LEU A 687 -12.14 6.56 -27.02
CA LEU A 687 -10.70 6.42 -27.11
C LEU A 687 -10.01 6.86 -25.80
N GLU A 688 -8.85 6.30 -25.54
CA GLU A 688 -7.92 6.78 -24.51
C GLU A 688 -7.48 8.23 -24.75
N GLU A 689 -6.95 8.88 -23.71
CA GLU A 689 -6.68 10.32 -23.72
C GLU A 689 -5.79 10.78 -24.88
N GLU A 690 -4.70 10.06 -25.13
CA GLU A 690 -3.79 10.28 -26.24
C GLU A 690 -4.49 10.23 -27.60
N TYR A 691 -5.15 9.12 -27.92
CA TYR A 691 -5.81 8.92 -29.21
C TYR A 691 -7.04 9.82 -29.42
N ARG A 692 -7.72 10.19 -28.35
CA ARG A 692 -8.95 11.00 -28.38
C ARG A 692 -8.73 12.41 -28.90
N ASP A 693 -7.67 13.09 -28.45
CA ASP A 693 -7.40 14.46 -28.89
C ASP A 693 -6.71 14.51 -30.26
N ILE A 694 -5.91 13.50 -30.63
CA ILE A 694 -5.42 13.32 -32.01
C ILE A 694 -6.59 13.10 -32.97
N ALA A 695 -7.53 12.22 -32.62
CA ALA A 695 -8.71 11.96 -33.44
C ALA A 695 -9.56 13.22 -33.64
N ARG A 696 -9.74 14.05 -32.59
CA ARG A 696 -10.45 15.34 -32.68
C ARG A 696 -9.75 16.31 -33.62
N ALA A 697 -8.43 16.44 -33.53
CA ALA A 697 -7.67 17.26 -34.45
C ALA A 697 -7.91 16.80 -35.91
N LEU A 698 -7.76 15.50 -36.19
CA LEU A 698 -8.01 14.95 -37.54
C LEU A 698 -9.45 15.15 -38.03
N ILE A 699 -10.47 15.02 -37.16
CA ILE A 699 -11.87 15.35 -37.52
C ILE A 699 -11.97 16.81 -37.98
N PHE A 700 -11.38 17.75 -37.24
CA PHE A 700 -11.41 19.17 -37.63
C PHE A 700 -10.62 19.44 -38.92
N ALA A 701 -9.51 18.75 -39.14
CA ALA A 701 -8.77 18.81 -40.41
C ALA A 701 -9.61 18.32 -41.60
N ILE A 702 -10.28 17.17 -41.48
CA ILE A 702 -11.17 16.63 -42.51
C ILE A 702 -12.30 17.62 -42.84
N ARG A 703 -12.79 18.35 -41.83
CA ARG A 703 -13.82 19.39 -41.98
C ARG A 703 -13.31 20.72 -42.52
N ASN A 704 -12.01 20.85 -42.74
CA ASN A 704 -11.36 22.11 -43.08
C ASN A 704 -11.60 23.22 -42.01
N ASP A 705 -11.73 22.84 -40.72
CA ASP A 705 -11.86 23.75 -39.57
C ASP A 705 -10.50 23.99 -38.89
N ARG A 706 -9.80 25.03 -39.37
CA ARG A 706 -8.48 25.41 -38.84
C ARG A 706 -8.50 25.79 -37.36
N SER A 707 -9.58 26.43 -36.89
CA SER A 707 -9.64 26.90 -35.50
C SER A 707 -9.81 25.72 -34.55
N GLY A 708 -10.70 24.78 -34.88
CA GLY A 708 -10.91 23.55 -34.12
C GLY A 708 -9.65 22.67 -34.10
N PHE A 709 -8.98 22.54 -35.25
CA PHE A 709 -7.72 21.80 -35.38
C PHE A 709 -6.64 22.34 -34.45
N ARG A 710 -6.37 23.66 -34.52
CA ARG A 710 -5.34 24.30 -33.70
C ARG A 710 -5.63 24.16 -32.21
N GLY A 711 -6.89 24.30 -31.79
CA GLY A 711 -7.28 24.14 -30.39
C GLY A 711 -7.10 22.71 -29.87
N ALA A 712 -7.25 21.69 -30.72
CA ALA A 712 -6.98 20.30 -30.36
C ALA A 712 -5.48 20.00 -30.27
N VAL A 713 -4.69 20.46 -31.25
CA VAL A 713 -3.22 20.29 -31.24
C VAL A 713 -2.56 21.00 -30.04
N GLN A 714 -3.05 22.17 -29.65
CA GLN A 714 -2.54 22.86 -28.45
C GLN A 714 -2.78 22.07 -27.15
N ARG A 715 -3.88 21.31 -27.06
CA ARG A 715 -4.12 20.42 -25.91
C ARG A 715 -3.14 19.24 -25.90
N LEU A 716 -2.86 18.66 -27.07
CA LEU A 716 -1.86 17.58 -27.23
C LEU A 716 -0.43 18.04 -26.93
N ILE A 717 -0.07 19.30 -27.19
CA ILE A 717 1.25 19.85 -26.82
C ILE A 717 1.32 20.09 -25.31
N ALA A 718 0.26 20.65 -24.72
CA ALA A 718 0.14 20.79 -23.28
C ALA A 718 0.14 19.42 -22.55
N ALA A 719 -0.29 18.38 -23.26
CA ALA A 719 0.18 16.99 -23.29
C ALA A 719 1.51 16.51 -22.67
N GLY A 720 2.59 17.23 -22.96
CA GLY A 720 3.90 16.59 -23.04
C GLY A 720 4.01 15.48 -24.12
N GLN A 721 2.99 15.28 -24.97
CA GLN A 721 3.03 14.30 -26.04
C GLN A 721 3.88 14.80 -27.19
N GLY A 722 4.84 13.98 -27.62
CA GLY A 722 5.59 14.25 -28.83
C GLY A 722 4.63 14.22 -30.02
N LEU A 723 4.51 15.34 -30.73
CA LEU A 723 3.71 15.42 -31.95
C LEU A 723 4.63 15.51 -33.13
N SER A 724 4.54 14.52 -34.01
CA SER A 724 5.16 14.60 -35.32
C SER A 724 4.11 15.00 -36.36
N ARG A 725 4.54 15.73 -37.39
CA ARG A 725 3.69 16.00 -38.54
C ARG A 725 3.27 14.71 -39.25
N GLU A 726 4.16 13.72 -39.22
CA GLU A 726 4.02 12.42 -39.88
C GLU A 726 2.80 11.64 -39.35
N GLU A 727 2.49 11.76 -38.05
CA GLU A 727 1.30 11.15 -37.42
C GLU A 727 -0.03 11.65 -38.00
N PHE A 728 -0.09 12.91 -38.47
CA PHE A 728 -1.29 13.46 -39.09
C PHE A 728 -1.36 13.10 -40.59
N GLU A 729 -0.22 13.13 -41.26
CA GLU A 729 -0.10 12.90 -42.71
C GLU A 729 -0.44 11.46 -43.12
N GLU A 730 -0.27 10.48 -42.22
CA GLU A 730 -0.72 9.10 -42.46
C GLU A 730 -2.23 9.02 -42.78
N TRP A 731 -3.03 9.91 -42.20
CA TRP A 731 -4.49 9.84 -42.24
C TRP A 731 -5.15 10.97 -43.04
N VAL A 732 -4.62 12.18 -42.93
CA VAL A 732 -5.19 13.39 -43.54
C VAL A 732 -4.06 14.31 -44.00
N ASP A 733 -4.09 14.71 -45.26
CA ASP A 733 -3.22 15.77 -45.77
C ASP A 733 -3.65 17.12 -45.17
N VAL A 734 -2.96 17.54 -44.09
CA VAL A 734 -3.21 18.80 -43.39
C VAL A 734 -2.23 19.86 -43.89
N PRO A 735 -2.70 21.04 -44.36
CA PRO A 735 -1.81 22.08 -44.89
C PRO A 735 -0.73 22.51 -43.88
N GLU A 736 0.52 22.65 -44.32
CA GLU A 736 1.67 23.02 -43.47
C GLU A 736 1.42 24.32 -42.67
N VAL A 737 0.74 25.29 -43.28
CA VAL A 737 0.33 26.57 -42.65
C VAL A 737 -0.55 26.39 -41.41
N TRP A 738 -1.14 25.23 -41.17
CA TRP A 738 -1.95 24.97 -39.98
C TRP A 738 -1.10 24.64 -38.76
N PHE A 739 0.10 24.09 -38.96
CA PHE A 739 1.07 23.76 -37.91
C PHE A 739 2.01 24.92 -37.56
N GLU A 740 2.00 26.02 -38.33
CA GLU A 740 2.82 27.20 -38.04
C GLU A 740 2.57 27.73 -36.61
N GLY A 741 3.67 27.85 -35.85
CA GLY A 741 3.66 28.27 -34.45
C GLY A 741 3.15 27.20 -33.47
N LEU A 742 2.98 25.96 -33.90
CA LEU A 742 2.58 24.81 -33.05
C LEU A 742 3.68 23.73 -32.98
N ILE A 743 4.39 23.45 -34.08
CA ILE A 743 5.45 22.42 -34.15
C ILE A 743 6.73 23.06 -34.67
N SER A 744 7.87 22.92 -33.97
CA SER A 744 9.17 23.41 -34.44
C SER A 744 9.82 22.40 -35.40
N LYS A 745 10.56 22.86 -36.43
CA LYS A 745 11.13 21.99 -37.49
C LYS A 745 12.33 21.12 -37.06
N ASP A 746 12.87 21.29 -35.85
CA ASP A 746 14.05 20.58 -35.33
C ASP A 746 13.72 19.69 -34.13
N SER A 747 12.79 18.74 -34.28
CA SER A 747 12.47 17.77 -33.21
C SER A 747 13.51 16.66 -33.00
N SER A 748 14.61 16.63 -33.77
CA SER A 748 15.74 15.70 -33.53
C SER A 748 16.78 16.19 -32.52
N THR A 749 16.58 17.40 -32.00
CA THR A 749 17.33 17.90 -30.84
C THR A 749 16.39 18.49 -29.81
N ALA A 750 15.44 17.69 -29.34
CA ALA A 750 15.22 17.71 -27.90
C ALA A 750 16.46 17.07 -27.26
N THR A 751 17.59 17.79 -27.29
CA THR A 751 18.63 17.61 -26.26
C THR A 751 17.87 17.55 -24.95
N SER A 752 18.05 16.46 -24.21
CA SER A 752 17.70 16.31 -22.80
C SER A 752 17.39 17.66 -22.19
N ASN A 753 16.12 18.05 -22.26
CA ASN A 753 15.66 19.19 -21.52
C ASN A 753 15.87 18.72 -20.08
N PRO A 754 16.77 19.36 -19.30
CA PRO A 754 17.10 18.86 -17.96
C PRO A 754 15.79 18.74 -17.23
N ALA A 755 15.35 17.49 -16.99
CA ALA A 755 13.99 17.09 -16.63
C ALA A 755 13.11 18.27 -16.24
N GLY A 756 12.56 18.96 -17.24
CA GLY A 756 11.56 19.98 -16.96
C GLY A 756 10.32 19.23 -16.57
N PHE A 757 9.75 19.51 -15.40
CA PHE A 757 8.51 18.90 -14.92
C PHE A 757 7.55 18.74 -16.09
N ALA A 758 7.11 17.50 -16.35
CA ALA A 758 6.07 17.26 -17.32
C ALA A 758 4.86 18.14 -16.94
N PRO A 759 4.08 18.62 -17.91
CA PRO A 759 2.86 19.38 -17.63
C PRO A 759 1.77 18.57 -16.88
N TYR A 760 2.07 17.32 -16.52
CA TYR A 760 1.28 16.45 -15.66
C TYR A 760 1.98 16.08 -14.35
N ASP A 761 3.24 16.44 -14.17
CA ASP A 761 3.93 16.23 -12.90
C ASP A 761 3.32 17.17 -11.86
N GLU A 762 2.71 16.58 -10.83
CA GLU A 762 2.25 17.32 -9.68
C GLU A 762 3.45 17.64 -8.78
N ILE A 763 3.97 18.86 -8.87
CA ILE A 763 4.96 19.35 -7.90
C ILE A 763 4.26 19.52 -6.56
N ARG A 764 4.32 18.52 -5.68
CA ARG A 764 3.70 18.60 -4.34
C ARG A 764 4.56 19.32 -3.32
N ARG A 765 5.88 19.23 -3.48
CA ARG A 765 6.87 19.75 -2.55
C ARG A 765 8.14 20.17 -3.29
N LEU A 766 8.65 21.35 -2.95
CA LEU A 766 9.97 21.83 -3.35
C LEU A 766 10.87 21.82 -2.13
N ILE A 767 12.06 21.24 -2.22
CA ILE A 767 13.04 21.19 -1.12
C ILE A 767 14.27 21.97 -1.51
N PHE A 768 14.71 22.84 -0.61
CA PHE A 768 15.89 23.68 -0.76
C PHE A 768 16.93 23.27 0.27
N LEU A 769 18.06 22.76 -0.20
CA LEU A 769 19.19 22.35 0.63
C LEU A 769 20.17 23.51 0.85
N ALA A 770 20.59 23.75 2.08
CA ALA A 770 21.50 24.83 2.44
C ALA A 770 22.63 24.38 3.37
N ASN A 771 23.83 24.93 3.13
CA ASN A 771 25.03 24.64 3.92
C ASN A 771 25.02 25.33 5.29
N GLU A 772 24.20 26.37 5.46
CA GLU A 772 24.02 27.10 6.72
C GLU A 772 22.52 27.24 7.01
N PRO A 773 22.10 27.29 8.29
CA PRO A 773 20.70 27.48 8.67
C PRO A 773 20.05 28.69 8.00
N ILE A 774 18.96 28.46 7.27
CA ILE A 774 18.20 29.54 6.62
C ILE A 774 17.28 30.21 7.67
N PRO A 775 17.39 31.53 7.88
CA PRO A 775 16.45 32.24 8.73
C PRO A 775 15.09 32.30 8.03
N LEU A 776 14.09 31.60 8.58
CA LEU A 776 12.69 31.68 8.16
C LEU A 776 11.86 32.25 9.31
N ASP A 777 11.26 33.43 9.08
CA ASP A 777 10.29 34.08 9.95
C ASP A 777 9.22 34.82 9.12
N MET A 778 8.11 35.22 9.75
CA MET A 778 7.00 35.89 9.04
C MET A 778 7.40 37.19 8.35
N ARG A 779 8.41 37.92 8.87
CA ARG A 779 8.88 39.17 8.28
C ARG A 779 9.61 38.89 6.97
N LEU A 780 10.52 37.92 6.97
CA LEU A 780 11.27 37.51 5.79
C LEU A 780 10.36 36.94 4.70
N ILE A 781 9.36 36.13 5.07
CA ILE A 781 8.36 35.61 4.14
C ILE A 781 7.59 36.77 3.47
N ARG A 782 7.21 37.79 4.25
CA ARG A 782 6.53 38.99 3.71
C ARG A 782 7.41 39.83 2.81
N GLU A 783 8.69 40.00 3.16
CA GLU A 783 9.65 40.73 2.35
C GLU A 783 9.85 40.02 1.00
N ALA A 784 10.07 38.70 1.00
CA ALA A 784 10.17 37.90 -0.22
C ALA A 784 8.89 37.95 -1.06
N ALA A 785 7.72 37.79 -0.44
CA ALA A 785 6.44 37.90 -1.14
C ALA A 785 6.26 39.27 -1.80
N ALA A 786 6.63 40.36 -1.11
CA ALA A 786 6.55 41.71 -1.65
C ALA A 786 7.51 41.93 -2.83
N ASP A 787 8.72 41.38 -2.77
CA ASP A 787 9.70 41.41 -3.87
C ASP A 787 9.20 40.62 -5.09
N ALA A 788 8.46 39.53 -4.88
CA ALA A 788 7.75 38.77 -5.90
C ALA A 788 6.45 39.45 -6.41
N GLY A 789 6.09 40.62 -5.87
CA GLY A 789 4.89 41.38 -6.26
C GLY A 789 3.58 40.88 -5.62
N LEU A 790 3.68 40.03 -4.59
CA LEU A 790 2.55 39.52 -3.82
C LEU A 790 2.32 40.39 -2.57
N SER A 791 1.06 40.67 -2.25
CA SER A 791 0.69 41.48 -1.09
C SER A 791 0.04 40.63 -0.01
N ILE A 792 0.84 40.03 0.86
CA ILE A 792 0.35 39.20 1.97
C ILE A 792 0.42 39.90 3.34
N PHE A 793 -0.49 39.56 4.27
CA PHE A 793 -0.52 40.12 5.63
C PHE A 793 -0.45 39.05 6.73
N GLU A 794 0.09 39.41 7.89
CA GLU A 794 0.19 38.49 9.04
C GLU A 794 -1.18 38.25 9.70
N ILE A 795 -1.45 36.98 10.02
CA ILE A 795 -2.58 36.58 10.87
C ILE A 795 -2.14 35.61 11.95
N HIS A 796 -2.90 35.57 13.04
CA HIS A 796 -2.77 34.52 14.05
C HIS A 796 -3.53 33.26 13.62
N ARG A 797 -3.08 32.08 14.10
CA ARG A 797 -3.71 30.78 13.80
C ARG A 797 -5.23 30.76 14.03
N GLN A 798 -5.71 31.40 15.09
CA GLN A 798 -7.14 31.49 15.43
C GLN A 798 -7.96 32.34 14.44
N GLN A 799 -7.28 33.18 13.66
CA GLN A 799 -7.86 34.05 12.65
C GLN A 799 -7.83 33.42 11.27
N MET A 800 -7.23 32.25 11.08
CA MET A 800 -7.26 31.56 9.79
C MET A 800 -8.70 31.16 9.47
N LEU A 801 -9.35 31.93 8.59
CA LEU A 801 -10.71 31.70 8.12
C LEU A 801 -10.72 31.05 6.73
N THR A 802 -11.84 30.40 6.41
CA THR A 802 -12.09 29.59 5.21
C THR A 802 -11.92 30.33 3.88
N GLU A 803 -12.26 31.62 3.81
CA GLU A 803 -12.24 32.43 2.57
C GLU A 803 -11.11 33.47 2.56
N GLN A 804 -10.24 33.44 3.57
CA GLN A 804 -9.21 34.45 3.68
C GLN A 804 -8.08 34.15 2.70
N GLU A 805 -7.69 35.15 1.93
CA GLU A 805 -6.62 35.07 0.95
C GLU A 805 -5.54 36.11 1.28
N ASN A 806 -4.35 35.90 0.73
CA ASN A 806 -3.21 36.81 0.84
C ASN A 806 -2.71 36.98 2.29
N TYR A 807 -2.44 35.89 2.98
CA TYR A 807 -1.94 35.93 4.37
C TYR A 807 -0.71 35.05 4.61
N VAL A 808 0.01 35.34 5.69
CA VAL A 808 0.98 34.43 6.31
C VAL A 808 0.59 34.16 7.76
N CYS A 809 0.72 32.91 8.18
CA CYS A 809 0.46 32.47 9.55
C CYS A 809 1.60 31.56 10.03
N ALA A 810 2.24 31.89 11.15
CA ALA A 810 3.13 30.96 11.84
C ALA A 810 2.31 29.89 12.57
N LEU A 811 2.62 28.62 12.31
CA LEU A 811 2.07 27.48 13.05
C LEU A 811 3.01 27.09 14.20
N SER A 812 4.32 27.14 13.95
CA SER A 812 5.39 26.95 14.95
C SER A 812 6.58 27.87 14.65
N ALA A 813 7.72 27.68 15.33
CA ALA A 813 8.96 28.37 14.98
C ALA A 813 9.52 27.97 13.61
N ASP A 814 9.13 26.77 13.14
CA ASP A 814 9.70 26.13 11.96
C ASP A 814 8.67 25.92 10.84
N ALA A 815 7.39 26.18 11.09
CA ALA A 815 6.29 25.89 10.17
C ALA A 815 5.38 27.12 9.95
N PHE A 816 5.06 27.40 8.69
CA PHE A 816 4.25 28.56 8.27
C PHE A 816 3.25 28.18 7.18
N ILE A 817 2.11 28.86 7.15
CA ILE A 817 1.15 28.81 6.05
C ILE A 817 1.20 30.13 5.31
N VAL A 818 1.29 30.08 3.99
CA VAL A 818 1.13 31.23 3.10
C VAL A 818 -0.04 30.97 2.18
N SER A 819 -1.01 31.88 2.17
CA SER A 819 -2.11 31.85 1.20
C SER A 819 -1.98 33.04 0.26
N SER A 820 -2.08 32.81 -1.03
CA SER A 820 -2.00 33.85 -2.06
C SER A 820 -2.63 33.37 -3.36
N GLU A 821 -3.43 34.23 -4.00
CA GLU A 821 -4.03 33.99 -5.33
C GLU A 821 -4.80 32.66 -5.47
N GLY A 822 -5.43 32.17 -4.38
CA GLY A 822 -6.15 30.89 -4.36
C GLY A 822 -5.27 29.67 -4.04
N PHE A 823 -3.97 29.89 -3.82
CA PHE A 823 -3.03 28.86 -3.41
C PHE A 823 -2.74 28.91 -1.92
N LYS A 824 -2.59 27.75 -1.29
CA LYS A 824 -2.15 27.59 0.09
C LYS A 824 -0.88 26.75 0.12
N PHE A 825 0.20 27.37 0.58
CA PHE A 825 1.52 26.77 0.71
C PHE A 825 1.82 26.51 2.18
N PHE A 826 2.44 25.37 2.46
CA PHE A 826 3.04 25.05 3.75
C PHE A 826 4.56 25.16 3.63
N LEU A 827 5.14 26.05 4.41
CA LEU A 827 6.57 26.27 4.45
C LEU A 827 7.11 25.64 5.74
N TYR A 828 8.15 24.83 5.61
CA TYR A 828 8.75 24.13 6.74
C TYR A 828 10.27 24.21 6.70
N LYS A 829 10.94 24.43 7.84
CA LYS A 829 12.41 24.42 7.91
C LYS A 829 12.92 23.41 8.93
N ARG A 830 14.15 22.93 8.71
CA ARG A 830 14.90 22.09 9.66
C ARG A 830 16.38 22.44 9.67
N GLU A 831 16.94 22.48 10.87
CA GLU A 831 18.38 22.59 11.13
C GLU A 831 19.02 21.19 11.25
N ALA A 832 18.85 20.40 10.20
CA ALA A 832 19.46 19.08 10.03
C ALA A 832 19.60 18.78 8.53
N ARG A 833 20.32 17.72 8.15
CA ARG A 833 20.30 17.24 6.77
C ARG A 833 18.94 16.63 6.43
N PHE A 834 18.38 17.05 5.30
CA PHE A 834 17.24 16.44 4.62
C PHE A 834 17.53 14.98 4.32
N LEU A 835 18.70 14.71 3.75
CA LEU A 835 19.10 13.35 3.36
C LEU A 835 19.40 12.42 4.51
N ASP A 836 19.76 12.93 5.69
CA ASP A 836 19.92 12.02 6.81
C ASP A 836 18.55 11.33 7.06
N GLN A 837 17.40 11.92 6.70
CA GLN A 837 16.06 11.31 6.79
C GLN A 837 15.71 10.29 5.70
N LEU A 838 16.56 10.11 4.68
CA LEU A 838 16.15 9.50 3.41
C LEU A 838 17.23 8.60 2.81
N SER A 839 18.23 8.18 3.60
CA SER A 839 19.33 7.40 3.05
C SER A 839 18.83 6.11 2.41
N SER A 840 19.26 5.92 1.16
CA SER A 840 19.23 4.71 0.34
C SER A 840 17.98 4.31 -0.45
N ALA A 841 16.74 4.66 -0.09
CA ALA A 841 15.57 3.97 -0.70
C ALA A 841 14.56 4.79 -1.53
N GLY A 842 14.70 6.11 -1.74
CA GLY A 842 13.59 6.85 -2.38
C GLY A 842 13.86 8.16 -3.08
N ILE A 843 15.12 8.54 -3.32
CA ILE A 843 15.44 9.69 -4.17
C ILE A 843 16.31 9.21 -5.33
N GLU A 844 15.72 9.16 -6.53
CA GLU A 844 16.46 9.00 -7.77
C GLU A 844 17.11 10.34 -8.14
N TYR A 845 18.42 10.35 -8.29
CA TYR A 845 19.18 11.46 -8.85
C TYR A 845 20.22 10.92 -9.82
N ASP A 846 20.72 11.76 -10.70
CA ASP A 846 21.77 11.36 -11.64
C ASP A 846 23.05 10.99 -10.85
N GLU A 847 23.29 9.69 -10.70
CA GLU A 847 24.44 9.15 -9.96
C GLU A 847 25.79 9.54 -10.59
N SER A 848 25.79 10.07 -11.82
CA SER A 848 27.00 10.56 -12.48
C SER A 848 27.38 12.00 -12.11
N ASP A 849 26.51 12.75 -11.42
CA ASP A 849 26.78 14.12 -10.96
C ASP A 849 27.37 14.12 -9.53
N GLU A 850 28.69 13.90 -9.45
CA GLU A 850 29.45 13.92 -8.18
C GLU A 850 29.29 15.24 -7.40
N ALA A 851 29.06 16.37 -8.09
CA ALA A 851 28.88 17.67 -7.45
C ALA A 851 27.50 17.80 -6.82
N LEU A 852 26.45 17.29 -7.48
CA LEU A 852 25.12 17.17 -6.90
C LEU A 852 25.14 16.23 -5.70
N GLN A 853 25.75 15.05 -5.83
CA GLN A 853 25.95 14.10 -4.74
C GLN A 853 26.65 14.74 -3.53
N SER A 854 27.75 15.46 -3.75
CA SER A 854 28.48 16.13 -2.67
C SER A 854 27.63 17.20 -1.99
N ARG A 855 26.90 18.04 -2.75
CA ARG A 855 26.00 19.06 -2.18
C ARG A 855 24.85 18.44 -1.37
N ILE A 856 24.29 17.35 -1.89
CA ILE A 856 23.23 16.57 -1.28
C ILE A 856 23.74 15.87 0.00
N ALA A 857 24.98 15.38 0.02
CA ALA A 857 25.57 14.74 1.20
C ALA A 857 26.08 15.73 2.27
N GLU A 858 26.45 16.96 1.88
CA GLU A 858 27.18 17.88 2.78
C GLU A 858 26.34 19.03 3.37
N HIS A 859 25.10 19.24 2.94
CA HIS A 859 24.25 20.32 3.47
C HIS A 859 24.04 20.20 4.99
N ALA A 860 23.57 21.27 5.64
CA ALA A 860 23.39 21.32 7.10
C ALA A 860 21.96 21.69 7.53
N SER A 861 21.17 22.24 6.60
CA SER A 861 19.79 22.61 6.83
C SER A 861 19.00 22.51 5.52
N TRP A 862 17.67 22.53 5.64
CA TRP A 862 16.78 22.61 4.50
C TRP A 862 15.50 23.34 4.86
N PHE A 863 14.80 23.82 3.84
CA PHE A 863 13.39 24.18 3.97
C PHE A 863 12.60 23.64 2.78
N SER A 864 11.31 23.40 2.98
CA SER A 864 10.39 23.01 1.93
C SER A 864 9.28 24.02 1.72
N ILE A 865 8.72 23.98 0.51
CA ILE A 865 7.47 24.63 0.15
C ILE A 865 6.54 23.56 -0.41
N ASP A 866 5.51 23.22 0.35
CA ASP A 866 4.52 22.20 0.00
C ASP A 866 3.22 22.86 -0.46
N VAL A 867 2.55 22.27 -1.44
CA VAL A 867 1.23 22.73 -1.92
C VAL A 867 0.14 21.94 -1.20
N LEU A 868 -0.64 22.60 -0.31
CA LEU A 868 -1.64 21.92 0.52
C LEU A 868 -2.95 21.59 -0.19
N ALA A 869 -3.29 22.35 -1.24
CA ALA A 869 -4.55 22.20 -1.96
C ALA A 869 -4.28 22.15 -3.48
N TRP A 870 -4.51 20.96 -4.05
CA TRP A 870 -4.39 20.70 -5.48
C TRP A 870 -5.29 19.52 -5.90
N PRO A 871 -6.07 19.57 -7.01
CA PRO A 871 -6.31 20.73 -7.86
C PRO A 871 -7.19 21.77 -7.16
N GLN A 872 -7.01 23.04 -7.50
CA GLN A 872 -7.68 24.17 -6.83
C GLN A 872 -9.11 24.45 -7.28
N ALA A 873 -9.63 23.62 -8.18
CA ALA A 873 -10.93 23.82 -8.78
C ALA A 873 -11.73 22.52 -8.72
N THR A 874 -12.83 22.53 -7.97
CA THR A 874 -13.70 21.36 -7.77
C THR A 874 -14.49 20.93 -9.02
N ASP A 875 -14.38 21.70 -10.10
CA ASP A 875 -14.92 21.40 -11.44
C ASP A 875 -13.92 20.71 -12.37
N ARG A 876 -12.64 20.58 -11.98
CA ARG A 876 -11.65 19.83 -12.76
C ARG A 876 -11.78 18.35 -12.46
N GLN A 877 -11.96 17.56 -13.52
CA GLN A 877 -12.13 16.11 -13.43
C GLN A 877 -10.81 15.32 -13.26
N GLY A 878 -9.68 16.01 -13.05
CA GLY A 878 -8.39 15.35 -12.82
C GLY A 878 -7.27 16.30 -12.35
N PRO A 879 -6.09 15.73 -12.04
CA PRO A 879 -4.84 16.44 -11.81
C PRO A 879 -4.57 17.52 -12.86
N SER A 880 -3.94 18.62 -12.48
CA SER A 880 -3.37 19.59 -13.43
C SER A 880 -1.94 19.92 -13.01
N ALA A 881 -1.06 20.44 -13.86
CA ALA A 881 0.21 20.99 -13.37
C ALA A 881 0.02 22.35 -12.70
N ILE A 882 0.92 22.67 -11.76
CA ILE A 882 1.04 24.02 -11.21
C ILE A 882 1.33 24.99 -12.37
N PRO A 883 0.59 26.10 -12.50
CA PRO A 883 0.89 27.10 -13.53
C PRO A 883 2.35 27.55 -13.43
N GLN A 884 3.07 27.62 -14.56
CA GLN A 884 4.49 28.00 -14.57
C GLN A 884 4.76 29.35 -13.89
N ASP A 885 3.81 30.28 -13.95
CA ASP A 885 3.94 31.58 -13.28
C ASP A 885 3.85 31.47 -11.75
N ALA A 886 3.10 30.51 -11.21
CA ALA A 886 3.08 30.23 -9.78
C ALA A 886 4.41 29.59 -9.34
N VAL A 887 4.94 28.63 -10.11
CA VAL A 887 6.27 28.04 -9.84
C VAL A 887 7.37 29.11 -9.84
N ARG A 888 7.38 30.02 -10.83
CA ARG A 888 8.35 31.12 -10.89
C ARG A 888 8.27 32.04 -9.67
N ARG A 889 7.07 32.35 -9.20
CA ARG A 889 6.85 33.18 -8.00
C ARG A 889 7.19 32.47 -6.69
N MET A 890 7.14 31.14 -6.66
CA MET A 890 7.59 30.36 -5.50
C MET A 890 9.12 30.30 -5.40
N ILE A 891 9.82 30.35 -6.54
CA ILE A 891 11.29 30.26 -6.62
C ILE A 891 11.97 31.63 -6.41
N GLN A 892 11.34 32.72 -6.88
CA GLN A 892 11.79 34.09 -6.71
C GLN A 892 11.56 34.59 -5.28
#